data_AF-A0A968VXM4-F1
#
_entry.id   AF-A0A968VXM4-F1
#
_cell.length_a   1.000
_cell.length_b   1.000
_cell.length_c   1.000
_cell.angle_alpha   90.00
_cell.angle_beta   90.00
_cell.angle_gamma   90.00
#
_symmetry.space_group_name_H-M   'P 1'
#
loop_
_entity.id
_entity.type
_entity.pdbx_description
1 polymer ?
#
loop_
_entity_poly.entity_id
_entity_poly.type
_entity_poly.pdbx_seq_one_letter_code
_entity_poly.pdbx_strand_id
1 'polypeptide(L)'
;MFGNTDTFNTYGVEYYKAGVFELVSNETTALKAKADPVSVYNSAYDWRAKHGANNPTSPYYDGDPVGSGWITSIKNQGGCGSCWAFAATGTAEAIANLYFNQHLNMDLAEQDALSCSGAGTCAGGWPGLTLDYFAGTGVVNESCFPYAGSDLACSQKCASPAELVKIGGQIAFPEQGSKTEDELKRMLIKYGPISGGVYPWSHALVMVGYKVLKAGDYLYHKTYDNSVFMTLQPGDPLIGRTAWIFKNSWGESFGEDGYINLVTDISNIGWTHAALLPVTSQVHQQTSIKCLDLDGDGYYNWGIGPKPAHCPPCPDLPDGDDSNPALGPVDEFGFYETQGQANAQFANAAFNINGVLDEPAWQITNTLTKNIIGQTNNTCAFGAAWDSNYLYIGIVVNDNSLTNDSPYDWEDDAVEIYIDADMNRGTVYDALDRQFVKGYESSACWEQHSHMANVLHAWSATSTGYRVEMAIAWSNLGISPNDVHAIGFDVAVDDDDDGGNRESQAMWNGTNDNWHNTSAFGTLNLAQPQPDVLQPPYSLVRTHTTQTTGHFSWKHDQPEKVQQFDVFVNNNAYGGTTANFIDILNLSANTQYTVEVRAAGTDGTHSGKVAQTFTTSQTDAVAEACKLKPGETITVNGVVDEPWWKYTESLQKVVVGPSANNTCIVAMLWDDNYLYLAARVWDFEQWVGNSESPWPWEDDALEVFIDGLNEKSTTYDANDRQFVKGYNTTGLFEQFNNVQGVLCSWATAHGSYTFEMAVPWTNIGITPAEDAAIGIDFAIDDDDNGGTRESQTVWAGAIDNWANPSNFGSVILRGSIVPADETMPIADEGASIVLSAAQHAAASFSFYPNPASSTVNLNLKNNFAGWVNVSFYDMYGKLCDSRQLNKSQPNFTHQIDISALKTGLYVVKLTMGNQGVMQKLMVR
;
A
#
# COMPACT_ATOMS: atom_id res chain seq x y z
N MET A 1 -40.61 -49.36 16.53
CA MET A 1 -39.80 -49.95 17.61
C MET A 1 -38.35 -49.97 17.15
N PHE A 2 -37.42 -49.75 18.09
CA PHE A 2 -35.96 -49.61 17.97
C PHE A 2 -35.53 -48.22 17.43
N GLY A 3 -34.86 -47.31 18.14
CA GLY A 3 -34.28 -47.31 19.50
C GLY A 3 -32.79 -46.93 19.45
N ASN A 4 -32.47 -45.70 19.91
CA ASN A 4 -31.22 -45.13 20.46
C ASN A 4 -29.87 -45.40 19.75
N THR A 5 -28.84 -44.57 19.75
CA THR A 5 -28.48 -43.18 20.12
C THR A 5 -27.03 -43.11 19.64
N ASP A 6 -26.59 -42.08 18.92
CA ASP A 6 -25.27 -41.48 19.13
C ASP A 6 -25.18 -40.14 18.39
N THR A 7 -24.57 -39.21 19.09
CA THR A 7 -24.58 -37.75 18.97
C THR A 7 -23.67 -37.24 17.85
N PHE A 8 -24.20 -36.35 17.01
CA PHE A 8 -23.39 -35.43 16.23
C PHE A 8 -22.86 -34.33 17.16
N ASN A 9 -21.56 -34.08 17.13
CA ASN A 9 -20.98 -32.87 17.70
C ASN A 9 -21.43 -31.69 16.83
N THR A 10 -21.92 -30.64 17.48
CA THR A 10 -22.19 -29.34 16.88
C THR A 10 -21.24 -28.35 17.49
N TYR A 11 -20.10 -28.09 16.84
CA TYR A 11 -19.34 -26.86 17.00
C TYR A 11 -19.05 -26.29 15.61
N GLY A 12 -19.54 -25.07 15.36
CA GLY A 12 -19.17 -24.29 14.17
C GLY A 12 -20.34 -23.85 13.29
N VAL A 13 -21.41 -23.29 13.86
CA VAL A 13 -22.36 -22.47 13.07
C VAL A 13 -22.58 -21.15 13.79
N GLU A 14 -21.64 -20.22 13.64
CA GLU A 14 -21.92 -18.78 13.72
C GLU A 14 -21.06 -18.07 12.69
N TYR A 15 -21.67 -17.68 11.56
CA TYR A 15 -21.46 -16.46 10.78
C TYR A 15 -22.03 -16.66 9.37
N TYR A 16 -23.35 -16.54 9.19
CA TYR A 16 -23.93 -16.03 7.94
C TYR A 16 -25.28 -15.37 8.24
N LYS A 17 -25.35 -14.06 7.96
CA LYS A 17 -26.53 -13.21 8.14
C LYS A 17 -27.01 -12.73 6.77
N ALA A 18 -27.90 -13.49 6.11
CA ALA A 18 -28.96 -13.00 5.22
C ALA A 18 -29.70 -14.15 4.50
N GLY A 19 -31.03 -14.24 4.69
CA GLY A 19 -31.96 -14.61 3.62
C GLY A 19 -32.55 -16.03 3.59
N VAL A 20 -33.72 -16.18 4.21
CA VAL A 20 -34.90 -17.02 3.87
C VAL A 20 -34.70 -18.32 3.05
N PHE A 21 -35.03 -19.47 3.66
CA PHE A 21 -35.32 -20.70 2.92
C PHE A 21 -36.73 -20.66 2.32
N GLU A 22 -36.86 -20.70 1.00
CA GLU A 22 -38.12 -21.00 0.31
C GLU A 22 -38.17 -22.49 0.00
N LEU A 23 -39.13 -23.20 0.61
CA LEU A 23 -39.47 -24.57 0.26
C LEU A 23 -40.40 -24.55 -0.95
N VAL A 24 -39.89 -24.92 -2.14
CA VAL A 24 -40.75 -25.12 -3.31
C VAL A 24 -40.86 -26.61 -3.63
N SER A 25 -42.11 -27.03 -3.75
CA SER A 25 -42.60 -28.38 -4.02
C SER A 25 -42.38 -28.85 -5.47
N ASN A 26 -42.07 -30.15 -5.60
CA ASN A 26 -42.25 -31.09 -6.70
C ASN A 26 -42.38 -30.61 -8.17
N GLU A 27 -41.44 -31.16 -8.96
CA GLU A 27 -41.51 -31.59 -10.36
C GLU A 27 -41.75 -30.55 -11.47
N THR A 28 -40.69 -30.24 -12.22
CA THR A 28 -40.62 -30.39 -13.69
C THR A 28 -39.17 -30.19 -14.16
N THR A 29 -38.56 -31.24 -14.73
CA THR A 29 -37.34 -31.23 -15.58
C THR A 29 -36.31 -30.12 -15.30
N ALA A 30 -35.56 -30.25 -14.20
CA ALA A 30 -34.39 -29.43 -13.94
C ALA A 30 -33.12 -30.27 -14.14
N LEU A 31 -32.22 -29.78 -15.00
CA LEU A 31 -30.81 -30.14 -15.02
C LEU A 31 -30.32 -30.16 -13.55
N LYS A 32 -29.97 -31.35 -13.07
CA LYS A 32 -29.57 -31.55 -11.67
C LYS A 32 -28.33 -30.71 -11.34
N ALA A 33 -28.41 -30.14 -10.14
CA ALA A 33 -27.36 -29.70 -9.21
C ALA A 33 -26.29 -28.72 -9.72
N LYS A 34 -26.23 -27.58 -9.01
CA LYS A 34 -25.00 -26.81 -8.73
C LYS A 34 -23.85 -27.81 -8.52
N ALA A 35 -22.70 -27.51 -9.12
CA ALA A 35 -21.48 -28.32 -9.19
C ALA A 35 -21.21 -29.25 -7.99
N ASP A 36 -20.51 -30.36 -8.29
CA ASP A 36 -19.77 -31.21 -7.33
C ASP A 36 -19.25 -30.40 -6.11
N PRO A 37 -19.12 -31.02 -4.91
CA PRO A 37 -18.51 -30.35 -3.77
C PRO A 37 -17.19 -29.73 -4.24
N VAL A 38 -16.98 -28.45 -3.89
CA VAL A 38 -15.88 -27.59 -4.34
C VAL A 38 -14.66 -28.42 -4.75
N SER A 39 -14.42 -28.53 -6.06
CA SER A 39 -13.29 -29.25 -6.64
C SER A 39 -12.02 -28.86 -5.90
N VAL A 40 -11.23 -29.85 -5.48
CA VAL A 40 -9.96 -29.61 -4.78
C VAL A 40 -8.85 -29.16 -5.73
N TYR A 41 -9.12 -29.14 -7.03
CA TYR A 41 -8.20 -28.68 -8.06
C TYR A 41 -8.34 -27.18 -8.27
N ASN A 42 -7.29 -26.59 -8.84
CA ASN A 42 -7.32 -25.18 -9.23
C ASN A 42 -8.53 -24.85 -10.13
N SER A 43 -8.90 -23.58 -10.19
CA SER A 43 -10.06 -23.14 -10.98
C SER A 43 -9.75 -23.01 -12.47
N ALA A 44 -8.48 -23.00 -12.88
CA ALA A 44 -8.08 -22.96 -14.27
C ALA A 44 -6.66 -23.50 -14.46
N TYR A 45 -6.46 -24.29 -15.51
CA TYR A 45 -5.16 -24.80 -15.91
C TYR A 45 -5.08 -24.80 -17.43
N ASP A 46 -3.99 -24.28 -18.01
CA ASP A 46 -3.84 -24.18 -19.46
C ASP A 46 -2.38 -24.41 -19.88
N TRP A 47 -2.13 -25.52 -20.56
CA TRP A 47 -0.79 -25.87 -21.04
C TRP A 47 -0.23 -24.90 -22.08
N ARG A 48 -1.08 -24.12 -22.75
CA ARG A 48 -0.61 -23.08 -23.69
C ARG A 48 0.12 -21.95 -22.97
N ALA A 49 -0.31 -21.64 -21.74
CA ALA A 49 0.16 -20.50 -20.97
C ALA A 49 1.29 -20.82 -20.00
N LYS A 50 1.66 -22.11 -19.86
CA LYS A 50 2.70 -22.59 -18.94
C LYS A 50 4.02 -21.84 -19.17
N HIS A 51 4.67 -21.35 -18.11
CA HIS A 51 5.86 -20.47 -18.15
C HIS A 51 5.66 -19.18 -18.97
N GLY A 52 4.41 -18.73 -19.10
CA GLY A 52 4.04 -17.59 -19.93
C GLY A 52 4.26 -17.83 -21.44
N ALA A 53 4.28 -19.08 -21.93
CA ALA A 53 4.61 -19.37 -23.33
C ALA A 53 3.66 -18.75 -24.38
N ASN A 54 2.49 -18.26 -23.97
CA ASN A 54 1.56 -17.50 -24.82
C ASN A 54 1.71 -15.98 -24.67
N ASN A 55 2.64 -15.50 -23.84
CA ASN A 55 2.92 -14.09 -23.62
C ASN A 55 4.14 -13.66 -24.46
N PRO A 56 4.01 -12.66 -25.36
CA PRO A 56 5.11 -12.18 -26.19
C PRO A 56 6.36 -11.68 -25.45
N THR A 57 6.26 -11.40 -24.15
CA THR A 57 7.40 -11.01 -23.31
C THR A 57 8.10 -12.20 -22.64
N SER A 58 7.52 -13.40 -22.69
CA SER A 58 8.12 -14.59 -22.10
C SER A 58 9.27 -15.09 -22.99
N PRO A 59 10.38 -15.55 -22.40
CA PRO A 59 11.43 -16.27 -23.12
C PRO A 59 10.95 -17.59 -23.73
N TYR A 60 9.81 -18.12 -23.26
CA TYR A 60 9.12 -19.28 -23.81
C TYR A 60 8.10 -18.92 -24.90
N TYR A 61 8.03 -17.67 -25.33
CA TYR A 61 7.16 -17.31 -26.44
C TYR A 61 7.67 -17.90 -27.75
N ASP A 62 6.84 -18.69 -28.41
CA ASP A 62 7.16 -19.35 -29.68
C ASP A 62 7.05 -18.42 -30.89
N GLY A 63 6.61 -17.18 -30.70
CA GLY A 63 6.39 -16.20 -31.76
C GLY A 63 5.01 -16.29 -32.41
N ASP A 64 4.12 -17.17 -31.94
CA ASP A 64 2.79 -17.35 -32.49
C ASP A 64 1.81 -16.28 -31.97
N PRO A 65 1.25 -15.40 -32.83
CA PRO A 65 0.29 -14.38 -32.42
C PRO A 65 -1.03 -14.96 -31.90
N VAL A 66 -1.33 -16.23 -32.17
CA VAL A 66 -2.53 -16.94 -31.66
C VAL A 66 -2.33 -17.39 -30.20
N GLY A 67 -1.09 -17.39 -29.70
CA GLY A 67 -0.78 -17.79 -28.33
C GLY A 67 -0.95 -19.29 -28.09
N SER A 68 -0.57 -20.13 -29.06
CA SER A 68 -0.60 -21.59 -28.91
C SER A 68 0.47 -22.11 -27.95
N GLY A 69 1.57 -21.38 -27.76
CA GLY A 69 2.59 -21.61 -26.74
C GLY A 69 3.23 -22.99 -26.87
N TRP A 70 3.01 -23.87 -25.89
CA TRP A 70 3.54 -25.24 -25.95
C TRP A 70 2.81 -26.16 -26.94
N ILE A 71 1.69 -25.70 -27.50
CA ILE A 71 0.84 -26.47 -28.41
C ILE A 71 1.17 -26.08 -29.85
N THR A 72 1.27 -27.05 -30.75
CA THR A 72 1.54 -26.79 -32.18
C THR A 72 0.38 -26.07 -32.88
N SER A 73 0.64 -25.52 -34.06
CA SER A 73 -0.35 -24.78 -34.85
C SER A 73 -1.62 -25.59 -35.18
N ILE A 74 -2.73 -24.87 -35.42
CA ILE A 74 -3.99 -25.48 -35.84
C ILE A 74 -3.86 -26.09 -37.25
N LYS A 75 -4.56 -27.21 -37.47
CA LYS A 75 -4.61 -27.94 -38.75
C LYS A 75 -6.05 -28.09 -39.24
N ASN A 76 -6.25 -28.64 -40.44
CA ASN A 76 -7.57 -28.82 -41.04
C ASN A 76 -7.76 -30.21 -41.68
N GLN A 77 -8.65 -31.03 -41.10
CA GLN A 77 -8.98 -32.37 -41.60
C GLN A 77 -9.89 -32.37 -42.85
N GLY A 78 -10.50 -31.24 -43.19
CA GLY A 78 -11.45 -31.15 -44.30
C GLY A 78 -12.65 -32.10 -44.18
N GLY A 79 -13.04 -32.72 -45.30
CA GLY A 79 -14.22 -33.61 -45.38
C GLY A 79 -13.99 -35.05 -44.90
N CYS A 80 -12.80 -35.38 -44.40
CA CYS A 80 -12.45 -36.70 -43.91
C CYS A 80 -12.71 -36.80 -42.40
N GLY A 81 -13.35 -37.88 -41.94
CA GLY A 81 -13.60 -38.17 -40.52
C GLY A 81 -12.35 -38.63 -39.76
N SER A 82 -11.22 -37.95 -39.93
CA SER A 82 -9.92 -38.31 -39.34
C SER A 82 -9.57 -37.52 -38.08
N CYS A 83 -10.54 -36.93 -37.39
CA CYS A 83 -10.31 -36.17 -36.15
C CYS A 83 -9.56 -36.97 -35.09
N TRP A 84 -9.78 -38.29 -35.05
CA TRP A 84 -9.06 -39.22 -34.19
C TRP A 84 -7.55 -39.24 -34.45
N ALA A 85 -7.13 -39.09 -35.71
CA ALA A 85 -5.73 -39.03 -36.11
C ALA A 85 -5.12 -37.67 -35.72
N PHE A 86 -5.83 -36.57 -35.97
CA PHE A 86 -5.39 -35.23 -35.56
C PHE A 86 -5.28 -35.08 -34.03
N ALA A 87 -6.25 -35.60 -33.27
CA ALA A 87 -6.21 -35.56 -31.82
C ALA A 87 -5.00 -36.31 -31.26
N ALA A 88 -4.76 -37.54 -31.72
CA ALA A 88 -3.60 -38.31 -31.29
C ALA A 88 -2.27 -37.65 -31.69
N THR A 89 -2.19 -37.13 -32.93
CA THR A 89 -0.99 -36.48 -33.47
C THR A 89 -0.66 -35.21 -32.71
N GLY A 90 -1.65 -34.32 -32.53
CA GLY A 90 -1.48 -33.09 -31.75
C GLY A 90 -1.14 -33.34 -30.28
N THR A 91 -1.66 -34.41 -29.67
CA THR A 91 -1.22 -34.86 -28.34
C THR A 91 0.26 -35.27 -28.34
N ALA A 92 0.70 -36.08 -29.30
CA ALA A 92 2.10 -36.50 -29.39
C ALA A 92 3.06 -35.32 -29.61
N GLU A 93 2.68 -34.36 -30.46
CA GLU A 93 3.44 -33.13 -30.70
C GLU A 93 3.59 -32.28 -29.43
N ALA A 94 2.48 -32.01 -28.73
CA ALA A 94 2.50 -31.19 -27.52
C ALA A 94 3.33 -31.84 -26.41
N ILE A 95 3.18 -33.15 -26.21
CA ILE A 95 3.97 -33.90 -25.24
C ILE A 95 5.45 -33.93 -25.61
N ALA A 96 5.80 -33.95 -26.89
CA ALA A 96 7.19 -33.86 -27.31
C ALA A 96 7.80 -32.48 -27.05
N ASN A 97 7.08 -31.38 -27.33
CA ASN A 97 7.53 -30.02 -26.97
C ASN A 97 7.82 -29.91 -25.47
N LEU A 98 6.86 -30.36 -24.64
CA LEU A 98 6.98 -30.33 -23.19
C LEU A 98 8.08 -31.27 -22.68
N TYR A 99 8.24 -32.46 -23.25
CA TYR A 99 9.24 -33.43 -22.80
C TYR A 99 10.68 -33.00 -23.10
N PHE A 100 10.89 -32.37 -24.26
CA PHE A 100 12.21 -31.84 -24.63
C PHE A 100 12.46 -30.41 -24.11
N ASN A 101 11.47 -29.83 -23.41
CA ASN A 101 11.45 -28.45 -22.93
C ASN A 101 11.81 -27.42 -24.01
N GLN A 102 11.26 -27.60 -25.21
CA GLN A 102 11.60 -26.81 -26.41
C GLN A 102 10.38 -26.67 -27.33
N HIS A 103 10.23 -25.52 -27.98
CA HIS A 103 9.29 -25.35 -29.10
C HIS A 103 9.86 -26.00 -30.36
N LEU A 104 9.74 -27.33 -30.44
CA LEU A 104 10.23 -28.11 -31.56
C LEU A 104 9.40 -27.86 -32.82
N ASN A 105 8.22 -27.27 -32.68
CA ASN A 105 7.26 -27.00 -33.77
C ASN A 105 7.07 -28.24 -34.64
N MET A 106 6.90 -29.39 -33.96
CA MET A 106 6.71 -30.66 -34.64
C MET A 106 5.51 -30.58 -35.56
N ASP A 107 5.69 -31.06 -36.78
CA ASP A 107 4.65 -31.20 -37.79
C ASP A 107 4.60 -32.69 -38.13
N LEU A 108 3.84 -33.46 -37.35
CA LEU A 108 3.73 -34.91 -37.45
C LEU A 108 2.60 -35.28 -38.43
N ALA A 109 2.76 -36.41 -39.11
CA ALA A 109 1.90 -36.78 -40.22
C ALA A 109 0.59 -37.44 -39.76
N GLU A 110 -0.53 -36.73 -39.83
CA GLU A 110 -1.83 -37.36 -39.58
C GLU A 110 -2.17 -38.41 -40.63
N GLN A 111 -1.63 -38.30 -41.85
CA GLN A 111 -1.80 -39.33 -42.88
C GLN A 111 -1.10 -40.63 -42.52
N ASP A 112 0.02 -40.60 -41.78
CA ASP A 112 0.67 -41.82 -41.28
C ASP A 112 -0.26 -42.54 -40.30
N ALA A 113 -0.84 -41.81 -39.36
CA ALA A 113 -1.86 -42.34 -38.48
C ALA A 113 -3.06 -42.89 -39.27
N LEU A 114 -3.63 -42.13 -40.21
CA LEU A 114 -4.79 -42.52 -41.01
C LEU A 114 -4.53 -43.79 -41.85
N SER A 115 -3.36 -43.89 -42.48
CA SER A 115 -3.07 -44.94 -43.46
C SER A 115 -2.38 -46.17 -42.88
N CYS A 116 -1.61 -46.03 -41.79
CA CYS A 116 -0.72 -47.08 -41.31
C CYS A 116 -1.08 -47.65 -39.94
N SER A 117 -1.84 -46.94 -39.09
CA SER A 117 -2.12 -47.39 -37.72
C SER A 117 -3.09 -48.56 -37.63
N GLY A 118 -3.98 -48.71 -38.62
CA GLY A 118 -5.12 -49.63 -38.54
C GLY A 118 -6.20 -49.20 -37.54
N ALA A 119 -6.12 -47.98 -36.99
CA ALA A 119 -7.03 -47.46 -35.97
C ALA A 119 -8.33 -46.85 -36.54
N GLY A 120 -8.42 -46.64 -37.86
CA GLY A 120 -9.60 -46.07 -38.50
C GLY A 120 -9.42 -45.77 -39.98
N THR A 121 -10.37 -45.00 -40.53
CA THR A 121 -10.39 -44.47 -41.90
C THR A 121 -10.99 -43.06 -41.91
N CYS A 122 -11.23 -42.49 -43.09
CA CYS A 122 -12.05 -41.27 -43.23
C CYS A 122 -13.51 -41.43 -42.79
N ALA A 123 -13.96 -42.63 -42.42
CA ALA A 123 -15.27 -42.86 -41.82
C ALA A 123 -15.27 -42.79 -40.27
N GLY A 124 -14.11 -42.56 -39.65
CA GLY A 124 -13.92 -42.54 -38.20
C GLY A 124 -12.85 -43.52 -37.72
N GLY A 125 -12.48 -43.41 -36.45
CA GLY A 125 -11.40 -44.19 -35.86
C GLY A 125 -11.19 -43.89 -34.38
N TRP A 126 -10.16 -44.49 -33.81
CA TRP A 126 -9.95 -44.54 -32.36
C TRP A 126 -8.62 -43.89 -31.96
N PRO A 127 -8.64 -42.77 -31.21
CA PRO A 127 -7.42 -42.09 -30.79
C PRO A 127 -6.51 -42.97 -29.92
N GLY A 128 -7.08 -43.77 -29.02
CA GLY A 128 -6.30 -44.69 -28.16
C GLY A 128 -5.46 -45.70 -28.95
N LEU A 129 -6.04 -46.35 -29.97
CA LEU A 129 -5.31 -47.27 -30.85
C LEU A 129 -4.24 -46.55 -31.70
N THR A 130 -4.46 -45.27 -31.97
CA THR A 130 -3.49 -44.44 -32.70
C THR A 130 -2.29 -44.11 -31.82
N LEU A 131 -2.52 -43.78 -30.55
CA LEU A 131 -1.45 -43.60 -29.57
C LEU A 131 -0.70 -44.92 -29.31
N ASP A 132 -1.39 -46.07 -29.27
CA ASP A 132 -0.73 -47.39 -29.20
C ASP A 132 0.18 -47.62 -30.43
N TYR A 133 -0.26 -47.22 -31.62
CA TYR A 133 0.57 -47.25 -32.83
C TYR A 133 1.80 -46.33 -32.71
N PHE A 134 1.65 -45.12 -32.15
CA PHE A 134 2.76 -44.21 -31.91
C PHE A 134 3.76 -44.76 -30.88
N ALA A 135 3.28 -45.48 -29.87
CA ALA A 135 4.15 -46.13 -28.89
C ALA A 135 4.96 -47.28 -29.52
N GLY A 136 4.31 -48.14 -30.32
CA GLY A 136 4.97 -49.30 -30.93
C GLY A 136 5.85 -48.92 -32.14
N THR A 137 5.25 -48.25 -33.11
CA THR A 137 5.87 -47.98 -34.42
C THR A 137 6.47 -46.57 -34.51
N GLY A 138 5.78 -45.59 -33.91
CA GLY A 138 6.09 -44.18 -34.08
C GLY A 138 5.33 -43.53 -35.23
N VAL A 139 5.41 -42.21 -35.29
CA VAL A 139 4.79 -41.36 -36.30
C VAL A 139 5.86 -40.53 -37.00
N VAL A 140 5.78 -40.48 -38.34
CA VAL A 140 6.70 -39.69 -39.17
C VAL A 140 6.27 -38.23 -39.23
N ASN A 141 7.17 -37.35 -39.68
CA ASN A 141 6.83 -35.96 -39.95
C ASN A 141 5.94 -35.78 -41.20
N GLU A 142 5.13 -34.73 -41.23
CA GLU A 142 4.12 -34.42 -42.26
C GLU A 142 4.70 -34.40 -43.67
N SER A 143 5.93 -33.90 -43.85
CA SER A 143 6.59 -33.89 -45.17
C SER A 143 6.89 -35.31 -45.71
N CYS A 144 6.94 -36.33 -44.84
CA CYS A 144 7.13 -37.73 -45.25
C CYS A 144 5.83 -38.37 -45.74
N PHE A 145 4.69 -37.97 -45.16
CA PHE A 145 3.38 -38.45 -45.60
C PHE A 145 2.34 -37.34 -45.47
N PRO A 146 2.28 -36.41 -46.45
CA PRO A 146 1.39 -35.26 -46.35
C PRO A 146 -0.08 -35.64 -46.30
N TYR A 147 -0.86 -34.91 -45.51
CA TYR A 147 -2.28 -35.10 -45.34
C TYR A 147 -3.06 -34.90 -46.64
N ALA A 148 -3.71 -35.97 -47.10
CA ALA A 148 -4.45 -35.98 -48.36
C ALA A 148 -5.98 -35.92 -48.17
N GLY A 149 -6.46 -35.94 -46.91
CA GLY A 149 -7.90 -35.95 -46.62
C GLY A 149 -8.64 -37.15 -47.22
N SER A 150 -7.96 -38.29 -47.41
CA SER A 150 -8.51 -39.50 -48.01
C SER A 150 -7.77 -40.76 -47.55
N ASP A 151 -8.43 -41.91 -47.70
CA ASP A 151 -7.85 -43.21 -47.35
C ASP A 151 -6.77 -43.62 -48.36
N LEU A 152 -5.50 -43.39 -48.01
CA LEU A 152 -4.34 -43.81 -48.79
C LEU A 152 -3.75 -45.11 -48.27
N ALA A 153 -3.05 -45.84 -49.13
CA ALA A 153 -2.31 -47.04 -48.72
C ALA A 153 -1.04 -46.67 -47.96
N CYS A 154 -0.74 -47.36 -46.85
CA CYS A 154 0.47 -47.14 -46.07
C CYS A 154 1.78 -47.26 -46.88
N SER A 155 1.79 -48.04 -47.97
CA SER A 155 2.94 -48.16 -48.87
C SER A 155 3.30 -46.87 -49.63
N GLN A 156 2.45 -45.85 -49.57
CA GLN A 156 2.72 -44.52 -50.12
C GLN A 156 3.54 -43.63 -49.17
N LYS A 157 3.71 -44.03 -47.90
CA LYS A 157 4.58 -43.36 -46.94
C LYS A 157 6.02 -43.32 -47.44
N CYS A 158 6.73 -42.23 -47.20
CA CYS A 158 8.14 -42.15 -47.55
C CYS A 158 8.97 -43.25 -46.84
N ALA A 159 10.07 -43.69 -47.48
CA ALA A 159 10.92 -44.75 -46.93
C ALA A 159 11.93 -44.24 -45.87
N SER A 160 12.17 -42.94 -45.81
CA SER A 160 13.20 -42.33 -44.96
C SER A 160 12.68 -41.01 -44.39
N PRO A 161 11.99 -41.05 -43.24
CA PRO A 161 11.45 -39.85 -42.62
C PRO A 161 12.57 -38.96 -42.07
N ALA A 162 12.35 -37.64 -42.11
CA ALA A 162 13.29 -36.68 -41.52
C ALA A 162 13.24 -36.74 -39.99
N GLU A 163 12.06 -37.07 -39.45
CA GLU A 163 11.82 -37.25 -38.03
C GLU A 163 10.84 -38.41 -37.82
N LEU A 164 11.07 -39.18 -36.75
CA LEU A 164 10.23 -40.26 -36.28
C LEU A 164 10.09 -40.15 -34.76
N VAL A 165 8.86 -39.90 -34.30
CA VAL A 165 8.56 -39.72 -32.88
C VAL A 165 7.81 -40.92 -32.32
N LYS A 166 8.21 -41.38 -31.13
CA LYS A 166 7.45 -42.36 -30.34
C LYS A 166 7.15 -41.84 -28.95
N ILE A 167 6.00 -42.22 -28.43
CA ILE A 167 5.62 -42.01 -27.02
C ILE A 167 5.88 -43.28 -26.21
N GLY A 168 5.95 -43.18 -24.89
CA GLY A 168 6.21 -44.33 -23.99
C GLY A 168 5.00 -45.25 -23.82
N GLY A 169 3.81 -44.83 -24.26
CA GLY A 169 2.56 -45.55 -24.13
C GLY A 169 1.39 -44.59 -24.03
N GLN A 170 0.23 -45.07 -23.57
CA GLN A 170 -0.93 -44.25 -23.28
C GLN A 170 -1.69 -44.76 -22.05
N ILE A 171 -2.43 -43.87 -21.42
CA ILE A 171 -3.38 -44.20 -20.35
C ILE A 171 -4.75 -43.63 -20.69
N ALA A 172 -5.78 -44.48 -20.57
CA ALA A 172 -7.16 -44.10 -20.86
C ALA A 172 -7.83 -43.45 -19.65
N PHE A 173 -8.62 -42.41 -19.91
CA PHE A 173 -9.66 -41.97 -19.01
C PHE A 173 -10.77 -43.04 -18.98
N PRO A 174 -11.32 -43.41 -17.82
CA PRO A 174 -12.27 -44.52 -17.72
C PRO A 174 -13.46 -44.36 -18.68
N GLU A 175 -13.75 -45.41 -19.46
CA GLU A 175 -14.93 -45.45 -20.33
C GLU A 175 -16.20 -45.89 -19.61
N GLN A 176 -16.04 -46.67 -18.54
CA GLN A 176 -17.11 -47.23 -17.72
C GLN A 176 -16.82 -46.95 -16.24
N GLY A 177 -17.88 -46.77 -15.45
CA GLY A 177 -17.77 -46.45 -14.01
C GLY A 177 -18.12 -44.99 -13.70
N SER A 178 -17.84 -44.57 -12.46
CA SER A 178 -18.00 -43.17 -12.04
C SER A 178 -16.88 -42.36 -12.69
N LYS A 179 -17.24 -41.42 -13.58
CA LYS A 179 -16.31 -40.42 -14.14
C LYS A 179 -16.46 -39.13 -13.36
N THR A 180 -15.37 -38.51 -12.94
CA THR A 180 -15.42 -37.18 -12.29
C THR A 180 -14.60 -36.16 -13.06
N GLU A 181 -14.95 -34.87 -12.91
CA GLU A 181 -14.13 -33.79 -13.48
C GLU A 181 -12.73 -33.79 -12.85
N ASP A 182 -12.63 -34.01 -11.54
CA ASP A 182 -11.37 -34.05 -10.79
C ASP A 182 -10.40 -35.13 -11.31
N GLU A 183 -10.90 -36.31 -11.68
CA GLU A 183 -10.06 -37.36 -12.29
C GLU A 183 -9.47 -36.92 -13.63
N LEU A 184 -10.25 -36.19 -14.42
CA LEU A 184 -9.82 -35.67 -15.72
C LEU A 184 -8.86 -34.49 -15.57
N LYS A 185 -9.11 -33.58 -14.60
CA LYS A 185 -8.17 -32.50 -14.23
C LYS A 185 -6.83 -33.06 -13.79
N ARG A 186 -6.84 -34.06 -12.90
CA ARG A 186 -5.64 -34.78 -12.46
C ARG A 186 -4.86 -35.37 -13.62
N MET A 187 -5.56 -36.00 -14.55
CA MET A 187 -4.95 -36.62 -15.73
C MET A 187 -4.29 -35.58 -16.62
N LEU A 188 -4.94 -34.43 -16.84
CA LEU A 188 -4.42 -33.33 -17.64
C LEU A 188 -3.20 -32.64 -16.99
N ILE A 189 -3.26 -32.36 -15.68
CA ILE A 189 -2.15 -31.75 -14.93
C ILE A 189 -0.95 -32.69 -14.90
N LYS A 190 -1.18 -33.98 -14.62
CA LYS A 190 -0.10 -34.95 -14.42
C LYS A 190 0.59 -35.35 -15.72
N TYR A 191 -0.16 -35.52 -16.81
CA TYR A 191 0.37 -36.14 -18.03
C TYR A 191 0.54 -35.16 -19.19
N GLY A 192 0.12 -33.90 -19.07
CA GLY A 192 0.15 -32.96 -20.18
C GLY A 192 -1.15 -32.96 -21.01
N PRO A 193 -1.16 -32.27 -22.17
CA PRO A 193 -2.29 -32.26 -23.09
C PRO A 193 -2.73 -33.68 -23.49
N ILE A 194 -4.05 -33.90 -23.56
CA ILE A 194 -4.63 -35.23 -23.77
C ILE A 194 -5.52 -35.25 -25.01
N SER A 195 -5.57 -36.39 -25.70
CA SER A 195 -6.50 -36.59 -26.81
C SER A 195 -7.87 -36.87 -26.20
N GLY A 196 -8.87 -36.01 -26.42
CA GLY A 196 -10.21 -36.11 -25.81
C GLY A 196 -11.33 -36.23 -26.85
N GLY A 197 -12.27 -37.14 -26.62
CA GLY A 197 -13.45 -37.36 -27.45
C GLY A 197 -14.74 -36.84 -26.82
N VAL A 198 -15.64 -36.33 -27.66
CA VAL A 198 -16.93 -35.76 -27.24
C VAL A 198 -18.05 -36.53 -27.92
N TYR A 199 -18.72 -37.43 -27.19
CA TYR A 199 -19.72 -38.35 -27.76
C TYR A 199 -20.86 -37.65 -28.53
N PRO A 200 -21.49 -36.59 -28.00
CA PRO A 200 -22.57 -35.90 -28.72
C PRO A 200 -22.14 -35.25 -30.03
N TRP A 201 -20.83 -35.05 -30.22
CA TRP A 201 -20.25 -34.53 -31.44
C TRP A 201 -19.67 -35.64 -32.32
N SER A 202 -19.43 -36.83 -31.76
CA SER A 202 -18.71 -37.92 -32.43
C SER A 202 -17.37 -37.45 -33.00
N HIS A 203 -16.67 -36.63 -32.22
CA HIS A 203 -15.48 -35.90 -32.65
C HIS A 203 -14.39 -35.97 -31.57
N ALA A 204 -13.13 -36.05 -31.99
CA ALA A 204 -11.95 -36.08 -31.12
C ALA A 204 -11.11 -34.82 -31.35
N LEU A 205 -10.58 -34.27 -30.26
CA LEU A 205 -9.84 -33.02 -30.20
C LEU A 205 -8.66 -33.16 -29.21
N VAL A 206 -7.74 -32.20 -29.17
CA VAL A 206 -6.70 -32.16 -28.11
C VAL A 206 -7.18 -31.27 -26.98
N MET A 207 -7.37 -31.83 -25.78
CA MET A 207 -7.66 -31.07 -24.57
C MET A 207 -6.35 -30.52 -24.01
N VAL A 208 -6.26 -29.21 -23.89
CA VAL A 208 -5.03 -28.49 -23.48
C VAL A 208 -5.19 -27.79 -22.13
N GLY A 209 -6.42 -27.67 -21.64
CA GLY A 209 -6.70 -26.94 -20.41
C GLY A 209 -8.15 -27.06 -19.95
N TYR A 210 -8.47 -26.36 -18.88
CA TYR A 210 -9.82 -26.10 -18.40
C TYR A 210 -9.90 -24.77 -17.65
N LYS A 211 -11.10 -24.24 -17.49
CA LYS A 211 -11.39 -23.10 -16.61
C LYS A 211 -12.78 -23.18 -16.01
N VAL A 212 -12.95 -22.63 -14.81
CA VAL A 212 -14.26 -22.35 -14.23
C VAL A 212 -14.84 -21.11 -14.88
N LEU A 213 -16.06 -21.23 -15.39
CA LEU A 213 -16.71 -20.20 -16.18
C LEU A 213 -17.16 -19.00 -15.34
N LYS A 214 -17.01 -17.81 -15.91
CA LYS A 214 -17.47 -16.53 -15.37
C LYS A 214 -18.34 -15.80 -16.39
N ALA A 215 -19.09 -14.79 -15.92
CA ALA A 215 -19.84 -13.91 -16.80
C ALA A 215 -18.88 -13.24 -17.81
N GLY A 216 -19.31 -13.17 -19.07
CA GLY A 216 -18.51 -12.66 -20.19
C GLY A 216 -17.69 -13.73 -20.92
N ASP A 217 -17.54 -14.96 -20.39
CA ASP A 217 -16.83 -16.02 -21.10
C ASP A 217 -17.57 -16.41 -22.39
N TYR A 218 -16.82 -16.56 -23.47
CA TYR A 218 -17.27 -17.17 -24.73
C TYR A 218 -16.99 -18.67 -24.72
N LEU A 219 -18.00 -19.47 -25.09
CA LEU A 219 -17.93 -20.92 -25.04
C LEU A 219 -18.78 -21.58 -26.11
N TYR A 220 -18.52 -22.87 -26.32
CA TYR A 220 -19.32 -23.77 -27.12
C TYR A 220 -20.03 -24.78 -26.20
N HIS A 221 -21.35 -24.68 -26.09
CA HIS A 221 -22.16 -25.59 -25.29
C HIS A 221 -22.66 -26.75 -26.16
N LYS A 222 -22.20 -27.97 -25.86
CA LYS A 222 -22.47 -29.15 -26.66
C LYS A 222 -23.08 -30.28 -25.82
N THR A 223 -24.29 -30.68 -26.20
CA THR A 223 -24.98 -31.88 -25.69
C THR A 223 -25.51 -32.69 -26.88
N TYR A 224 -26.25 -33.77 -26.64
CA TYR A 224 -26.92 -34.51 -27.71
C TYR A 224 -28.00 -33.66 -28.40
N ASP A 225 -28.69 -32.81 -27.62
CA ASP A 225 -29.84 -32.04 -28.09
C ASP A 225 -29.50 -30.56 -28.38
N ASN A 226 -28.29 -30.11 -28.04
CA ASN A 226 -27.87 -28.72 -28.20
C ASN A 226 -26.43 -28.58 -28.73
N SER A 227 -26.20 -27.53 -29.53
CA SER A 227 -24.92 -27.16 -30.12
C SER A 227 -24.93 -25.67 -30.42
N VAL A 228 -24.39 -24.86 -29.51
CA VAL A 228 -24.46 -23.40 -29.62
C VAL A 228 -23.20 -22.73 -29.11
N PHE A 229 -22.71 -21.73 -29.86
CA PHE A 229 -21.73 -20.77 -29.37
C PHE A 229 -22.46 -19.66 -28.62
N MET A 230 -22.00 -19.32 -27.43
CA MET A 230 -22.63 -18.29 -26.60
C MET A 230 -21.62 -17.56 -25.72
N THR A 231 -21.98 -16.33 -25.34
CA THR A 231 -21.28 -15.54 -24.33
C THR A 231 -22.13 -15.49 -23.06
N LEU A 232 -21.58 -15.92 -21.93
CA LEU A 232 -22.32 -15.99 -20.67
C LEU A 232 -22.71 -14.59 -20.17
N GLN A 233 -23.97 -14.44 -19.79
CA GLN A 233 -24.47 -13.22 -19.16
C GLN A 233 -24.45 -13.36 -17.63
N PRO A 234 -24.37 -12.25 -16.86
CA PRO A 234 -24.50 -12.32 -15.41
C PRO A 234 -25.76 -13.09 -14.97
N GLY A 235 -25.60 -14.08 -14.10
CA GLY A 235 -26.69 -14.94 -13.63
C GLY A 235 -26.97 -16.18 -14.50
N ASP A 236 -26.21 -16.41 -15.58
CA ASP A 236 -26.32 -17.62 -16.39
C ASP A 236 -26.00 -18.88 -15.54
N PRO A 237 -26.81 -19.96 -15.64
CA PRO A 237 -26.61 -21.19 -14.85
C PRO A 237 -25.35 -21.99 -15.19
N LEU A 238 -24.64 -21.64 -16.26
CA LEU A 238 -23.34 -22.23 -16.61
C LEU A 238 -22.18 -21.55 -15.87
N ILE A 239 -22.37 -20.38 -15.27
CA ILE A 239 -21.35 -19.73 -14.43
C ILE A 239 -20.99 -20.65 -13.26
N GLY A 240 -19.69 -20.80 -13.00
CA GLY A 240 -19.15 -21.70 -11.99
C GLY A 240 -18.98 -23.15 -12.44
N ARG A 241 -19.38 -23.51 -13.67
CA ARG A 241 -19.10 -24.83 -14.24
C ARG A 241 -17.73 -24.88 -14.91
N THR A 242 -17.15 -26.07 -14.99
CA THR A 242 -15.91 -26.32 -15.74
C THR A 242 -16.18 -26.27 -17.25
N ALA A 243 -15.37 -25.51 -17.97
CA ALA A 243 -15.22 -25.61 -19.42
C ALA A 243 -13.86 -26.19 -19.76
N TRP A 244 -13.82 -27.10 -20.73
CA TRP A 244 -12.60 -27.74 -21.21
C TRP A 244 -12.07 -27.01 -22.43
N ILE A 245 -10.79 -26.67 -22.43
CA ILE A 245 -10.13 -25.96 -23.53
C ILE A 245 -9.62 -27.00 -24.53
N PHE A 246 -10.12 -26.95 -25.75
CA PHE A 246 -9.76 -27.88 -26.81
C PHE A 246 -9.15 -27.18 -28.01
N LYS A 247 -8.06 -27.75 -28.55
CA LYS A 247 -7.53 -27.50 -29.90
C LYS A 247 -8.34 -28.35 -30.90
N ASN A 248 -8.94 -27.72 -31.90
CA ASN A 248 -9.67 -28.41 -32.96
C ASN A 248 -8.84 -28.61 -34.24
N SER A 249 -9.35 -29.42 -35.15
CA SER A 249 -8.74 -29.80 -36.43
C SER A 249 -9.54 -29.29 -37.64
N TRP A 250 -10.25 -28.16 -37.50
CA TRP A 250 -11.12 -27.58 -38.54
C TRP A 250 -10.60 -26.25 -39.10
N GLY A 251 -9.31 -25.95 -38.89
CA GLY A 251 -8.68 -24.69 -39.27
C GLY A 251 -8.92 -23.56 -38.27
N GLU A 252 -8.08 -22.53 -38.37
CA GLU A 252 -8.06 -21.37 -37.45
C GLU A 252 -9.36 -20.56 -37.48
N SER A 253 -10.11 -20.58 -38.58
CA SER A 253 -11.39 -19.85 -38.68
C SER A 253 -12.52 -20.42 -37.81
N PHE A 254 -12.30 -21.56 -37.14
CA PHE A 254 -13.29 -22.19 -36.27
C PHE A 254 -13.07 -21.80 -34.80
N GLY A 255 -14.13 -21.39 -34.11
CA GLY A 255 -14.03 -21.03 -32.69
C GLY A 255 -13.18 -19.79 -32.47
N GLU A 256 -12.34 -19.81 -31.43
CA GLU A 256 -11.34 -18.78 -31.12
C GLU A 256 -10.00 -19.27 -31.69
N ASP A 257 -9.71 -18.89 -32.94
CA ASP A 257 -8.47 -19.22 -33.65
C ASP A 257 -8.17 -20.73 -33.66
N GLY A 258 -9.20 -21.56 -33.87
CA GLY A 258 -9.13 -23.02 -33.87
C GLY A 258 -9.33 -23.68 -32.51
N TYR A 259 -9.42 -22.91 -31.43
CA TYR A 259 -9.69 -23.40 -30.08
C TYR A 259 -11.14 -23.17 -29.64
N ILE A 260 -11.59 -23.93 -28.64
CA ILE A 260 -12.90 -23.75 -28.00
C ILE A 260 -12.84 -23.98 -26.49
N ASN A 261 -13.62 -23.18 -25.75
CA ASN A 261 -14.04 -23.52 -24.39
C ASN A 261 -15.31 -24.38 -24.48
N LEU A 262 -15.19 -25.69 -24.30
CA LEU A 262 -16.29 -26.64 -24.43
C LEU A 262 -16.97 -26.89 -23.09
N VAL A 263 -18.31 -26.75 -23.07
CA VAL A 263 -19.13 -27.16 -21.92
C VAL A 263 -19.99 -28.36 -22.29
N THR A 264 -19.77 -29.48 -21.61
CA THR A 264 -20.57 -30.69 -21.72
C THR A 264 -20.57 -31.45 -20.40
N ASP A 265 -21.51 -32.37 -20.20
CA ASP A 265 -21.52 -33.26 -19.05
C ASP A 265 -20.29 -34.20 -19.08
N ILE A 266 -19.66 -34.47 -17.95
CA ILE A 266 -18.47 -35.35 -17.88
C ILE A 266 -18.73 -36.74 -18.46
N SER A 267 -19.97 -37.25 -18.38
CA SER A 267 -20.38 -38.52 -18.99
C SER A 267 -20.33 -38.51 -20.53
N ASN A 268 -20.36 -37.33 -21.16
CA ASN A 268 -20.21 -37.16 -22.60
C ASN A 268 -18.75 -37.14 -23.06
N ILE A 269 -17.79 -37.05 -22.14
CA ILE A 269 -16.36 -37.14 -22.45
C ILE A 269 -15.95 -38.62 -22.44
N GLY A 270 -15.39 -39.06 -23.56
CA GLY A 270 -14.94 -40.43 -23.80
C GLY A 270 -13.83 -40.47 -24.83
N TRP A 271 -13.36 -41.66 -25.19
CA TRP A 271 -12.22 -41.88 -26.09
C TRP A 271 -10.98 -41.06 -25.70
N THR A 272 -10.85 -40.78 -24.40
CA THR A 272 -9.91 -39.80 -23.87
C THR A 272 -8.67 -40.49 -23.35
N HIS A 273 -7.49 -40.09 -23.83
CA HIS A 273 -6.23 -40.78 -23.58
C HIS A 273 -5.09 -39.77 -23.44
N ALA A 274 -4.25 -39.96 -22.42
CA ALA A 274 -3.00 -39.22 -22.26
C ALA A 274 -1.85 -40.06 -22.83
N ALA A 275 -0.89 -39.42 -23.48
CA ALA A 275 0.36 -40.06 -23.88
C ALA A 275 1.30 -40.15 -22.67
N LEU A 276 2.09 -41.23 -22.60
CA LEU A 276 3.06 -41.46 -21.54
C LEU A 276 4.48 -41.18 -22.02
N LEU A 277 5.35 -40.89 -21.06
CA LEU A 277 6.79 -40.69 -21.23
C LEU A 277 7.54 -42.03 -21.14
N PRO A 278 8.80 -42.11 -21.62
CA PRO A 278 9.55 -41.07 -22.33
C PRO A 278 9.08 -40.88 -23.77
N VAL A 279 9.30 -39.68 -24.32
CA VAL A 279 9.22 -39.46 -25.77
C VAL A 279 10.59 -39.75 -26.38
N THR A 280 10.61 -40.42 -27.53
CA THR A 280 11.82 -40.62 -28.34
C THR A 280 11.65 -39.91 -29.67
N SER A 281 12.70 -39.25 -30.13
CA SER A 281 12.78 -38.60 -31.43
C SER A 281 14.06 -39.08 -32.13
N GLN A 282 14.03 -39.12 -33.47
CA GLN A 282 15.19 -39.42 -34.28
C GLN A 282 16.21 -38.27 -34.26
N VAL A 283 15.74 -37.03 -34.10
CA VAL A 283 16.55 -35.81 -34.18
C VAL A 283 16.95 -35.29 -32.80
N HIS A 284 16.08 -35.42 -31.80
CA HIS A 284 16.24 -34.87 -30.46
C HIS A 284 16.62 -35.96 -29.44
N GLN A 285 17.55 -35.62 -28.55
CA GLN A 285 18.10 -36.54 -27.54
C GLN A 285 17.80 -35.99 -26.13
N GLN A 286 17.69 -36.86 -25.13
CA GLN A 286 17.47 -36.41 -23.75
C GLN A 286 18.56 -35.45 -23.24
N THR A 287 19.80 -35.61 -23.69
CA THR A 287 20.91 -34.71 -23.34
C THR A 287 20.73 -33.29 -23.88
N SER A 288 19.74 -33.04 -24.74
CA SER A 288 19.40 -31.71 -25.25
C SER A 288 18.33 -30.99 -24.43
N ILE A 289 17.72 -31.67 -23.43
CA ILE A 289 16.75 -31.05 -22.53
C ILE A 289 17.47 -29.94 -21.75
N LYS A 290 16.94 -28.72 -21.84
CA LYS A 290 17.45 -27.57 -21.09
C LYS A 290 16.80 -27.56 -19.71
N CYS A 291 17.62 -27.41 -18.67
CA CYS A 291 17.16 -27.09 -17.33
C CYS A 291 17.39 -25.60 -17.17
N LEU A 292 16.30 -24.84 -17.05
CA LEU A 292 16.30 -23.38 -17.06
C LEU A 292 15.73 -22.88 -15.73
N ASP A 293 16.39 -21.88 -15.15
CA ASP A 293 15.90 -21.10 -14.02
C ASP A 293 16.01 -19.64 -14.49
N LEU A 294 14.92 -19.15 -15.08
CA LEU A 294 14.87 -17.85 -15.75
C LEU A 294 14.45 -16.72 -14.81
N ASP A 295 13.76 -17.04 -13.72
CA ASP A 295 13.38 -16.08 -12.69
C ASP A 295 14.30 -16.06 -11.46
N GLY A 296 15.21 -17.03 -11.35
CA GLY A 296 16.26 -17.09 -10.34
C GLY A 296 15.78 -17.58 -8.99
N ASP A 297 14.67 -18.31 -8.93
CA ASP A 297 14.07 -18.78 -7.68
C ASP A 297 14.65 -20.12 -7.17
N GLY A 298 15.58 -20.71 -7.92
CA GLY A 298 16.26 -21.98 -7.60
C GLY A 298 15.50 -23.23 -8.02
N TYR A 299 14.26 -23.12 -8.51
CA TYR A 299 13.57 -24.21 -9.19
C TYR A 299 13.85 -24.15 -10.69
N TYR A 300 14.16 -25.30 -11.27
CA TYR A 300 14.50 -25.37 -12.69
C TYR A 300 13.32 -25.95 -13.46
N ASN A 301 12.94 -25.31 -14.55
CA ASN A 301 12.09 -25.89 -15.56
C ASN A 301 12.92 -26.78 -16.51
N TRP A 302 12.56 -28.06 -16.57
CA TRP A 302 13.05 -29.01 -17.58
C TRP A 302 11.90 -29.67 -18.36
N GLY A 303 10.72 -29.06 -18.33
CA GLY A 303 9.51 -29.58 -18.96
C GLY A 303 8.84 -30.68 -18.15
N ILE A 304 8.34 -31.72 -18.83
CA ILE A 304 7.64 -32.84 -18.17
C ILE A 304 8.51 -34.10 -18.10
N GLY A 305 8.40 -34.83 -16.99
CA GLY A 305 9.09 -36.10 -16.77
C GLY A 305 10.15 -36.04 -15.68
N PRO A 306 10.96 -37.11 -15.54
CA PRO A 306 11.98 -37.18 -14.51
C PRO A 306 13.09 -36.14 -14.77
N LYS A 307 13.64 -35.57 -13.69
CA LYS A 307 14.76 -34.62 -13.74
C LYS A 307 15.93 -35.18 -14.56
N PRO A 308 16.38 -34.49 -15.62
CA PRO A 308 17.56 -34.88 -16.36
C PRO A 308 18.81 -34.95 -15.48
N ALA A 309 19.62 -36.01 -15.63
CA ALA A 309 20.81 -36.22 -14.80
C ALA A 309 21.91 -35.15 -14.97
N HIS A 310 21.84 -34.36 -16.05
CA HIS A 310 22.76 -33.26 -16.33
C HIS A 310 22.24 -31.88 -15.88
N CYS A 311 21.06 -31.81 -15.25
CA CYS A 311 20.64 -30.56 -14.63
C CYS A 311 21.65 -30.15 -13.54
N PRO A 312 21.80 -28.84 -13.28
CA PRO A 312 22.51 -28.36 -12.11
C PRO A 312 21.98 -28.99 -10.81
N PRO A 313 22.74 -28.94 -9.70
CA PRO A 313 22.20 -29.24 -8.38
C PRO A 313 20.98 -28.35 -8.13
N CYS A 314 19.79 -28.96 -8.13
CA CYS A 314 18.51 -28.30 -7.92
C CYS A 314 17.47 -29.31 -7.40
N PRO A 315 16.31 -28.86 -6.89
CA PRO A 315 15.24 -29.72 -6.40
C PRO A 315 14.79 -30.80 -7.40
N ASP A 316 14.17 -31.87 -6.90
CA ASP A 316 13.63 -32.96 -7.74
C ASP A 316 12.26 -32.62 -8.37
N LEU A 317 11.66 -31.49 -7.99
CA LEU A 317 10.41 -30.99 -8.55
C LEU A 317 10.72 -29.89 -9.58
N PRO A 318 10.15 -29.97 -10.80
CA PRO A 318 10.34 -28.93 -11.79
C PRO A 318 9.58 -27.68 -11.37
N ASP A 319 10.11 -26.55 -11.81
CA ASP A 319 9.44 -25.27 -11.63
C ASP A 319 8.04 -25.25 -12.30
N GLY A 320 7.12 -24.58 -11.62
CA GLY A 320 5.78 -24.32 -12.05
C GLY A 320 5.67 -23.16 -13.03
N ASP A 321 6.31 -22.04 -12.77
CA ASP A 321 6.16 -20.81 -13.55
C ASP A 321 7.43 -19.97 -13.53
N ASP A 322 8.37 -20.38 -14.38
CA ASP A 322 9.70 -19.81 -14.66
C ASP A 322 9.69 -18.38 -15.22
N SER A 323 8.57 -17.68 -15.07
CA SER A 323 8.40 -16.27 -15.36
C SER A 323 8.10 -15.45 -14.10
N ASN A 324 7.93 -16.10 -12.94
CA ASN A 324 7.51 -15.48 -11.70
C ASN A 324 8.15 -16.18 -10.49
N PRO A 325 9.17 -15.56 -9.87
CA PRO A 325 9.97 -16.19 -8.82
C PRO A 325 9.19 -16.41 -7.52
N ALA A 326 7.97 -15.89 -7.39
CA ALA A 326 7.09 -16.16 -6.26
C ALA A 326 6.35 -17.51 -6.36
N LEU A 327 6.39 -18.16 -7.52
CA LEU A 327 5.65 -19.38 -7.82
C LEU A 327 6.62 -20.52 -8.15
N GLY A 328 6.85 -21.40 -7.17
CA GLY A 328 7.69 -22.57 -7.38
C GLY A 328 6.93 -23.72 -8.05
N PRO A 329 7.20 -24.98 -7.66
CA PRO A 329 6.58 -26.15 -8.25
C PRO A 329 5.05 -26.13 -8.21
N VAL A 330 4.44 -26.81 -9.17
CA VAL A 330 3.00 -27.07 -9.16
C VAL A 330 2.71 -28.39 -8.46
N ASP A 331 1.80 -28.34 -7.49
CA ASP A 331 1.33 -29.52 -6.78
C ASP A 331 0.43 -30.41 -7.66
N GLU A 332 0.02 -31.57 -7.14
CA GLU A 332 -0.84 -32.51 -7.88
C GLU A 332 -2.26 -31.97 -8.19
N PHE A 333 -2.66 -30.86 -7.55
CA PHE A 333 -3.96 -30.20 -7.69
C PHE A 333 -3.92 -28.98 -8.63
N GLY A 334 -2.74 -28.63 -9.14
CA GLY A 334 -2.54 -27.52 -10.06
C GLY A 334 -2.33 -26.17 -9.37
N PHE A 335 -2.07 -26.15 -8.06
CA PHE A 335 -1.68 -24.93 -7.35
C PHE A 335 -0.16 -24.79 -7.36
N TYR A 336 0.30 -23.57 -7.60
CA TYR A 336 1.70 -23.20 -7.44
C TYR A 336 2.02 -23.11 -5.95
N GLU A 337 3.13 -23.70 -5.54
CA GLU A 337 3.69 -23.45 -4.21
C GLU A 337 4.19 -22.00 -4.17
N THR A 338 3.55 -21.16 -3.36
CA THR A 338 3.99 -19.78 -3.17
C THR A 338 5.24 -19.74 -2.31
N GLN A 339 6.33 -19.23 -2.86
CA GLN A 339 7.59 -19.07 -2.12
C GLN A 339 7.57 -17.75 -1.33
N GLY A 340 8.01 -17.81 -0.07
CA GLY A 340 8.32 -16.62 0.71
C GLY A 340 9.42 -15.83 0.00
N GLN A 341 9.14 -14.58 -0.36
CA GLN A 341 10.07 -13.71 -1.09
C GLN A 341 10.35 -12.46 -0.25
N ALA A 342 11.62 -12.22 0.06
CA ALA A 342 12.10 -11.05 0.79
C ALA A 342 13.23 -10.37 0.00
N ASN A 343 13.49 -9.09 0.30
CA ASN A 343 14.56 -8.33 -0.32
C ASN A 343 15.57 -7.87 0.74
N ALA A 344 16.84 -8.16 0.52
CA ALA A 344 17.95 -7.54 1.21
C ALA A 344 18.35 -6.26 0.45
N GLN A 345 18.18 -5.10 1.09
CA GLN A 345 18.54 -3.81 0.48
C GLN A 345 20.07 -3.60 0.49
N PHE A 346 20.61 -3.01 -0.57
CA PHE A 346 22.02 -2.61 -0.56
C PHE A 346 22.27 -1.48 0.43
N ALA A 347 23.23 -1.66 1.32
CA ALA A 347 23.60 -0.74 2.37
C ALA A 347 24.82 0.10 1.98
N ASN A 348 24.63 1.42 1.91
CA ASN A 348 25.71 2.37 1.58
C ASN A 348 26.68 2.61 2.76
N ALA A 349 26.38 2.09 3.94
CA ALA A 349 27.19 2.17 5.15
C ALA A 349 27.07 0.87 5.94
N ALA A 350 28.14 0.49 6.63
CA ALA A 350 28.14 -0.67 7.51
C ALA A 350 27.22 -0.45 8.71
N PHE A 351 26.51 -1.51 9.12
CA PHE A 351 25.62 -1.47 10.29
C PHE A 351 26.43 -1.54 11.59
N ASN A 352 25.91 -0.90 12.63
CA ASN A 352 26.51 -0.94 13.95
C ASN A 352 25.80 -2.00 14.80
N ILE A 353 26.28 -3.24 14.72
CA ILE A 353 25.64 -4.40 15.36
C ILE A 353 25.63 -4.26 16.89
N ASN A 354 24.52 -3.74 17.41
CA ASN A 354 24.34 -3.34 18.80
C ASN A 354 23.01 -3.83 19.39
N GLY A 355 22.15 -4.45 18.56
CA GLY A 355 20.89 -5.04 18.97
C GLY A 355 19.72 -4.05 18.92
N VAL A 356 19.98 -2.78 18.57
CA VAL A 356 18.97 -1.76 18.29
C VAL A 356 18.92 -1.55 16.79
N LEU A 357 17.76 -1.81 16.20
CA LEU A 357 17.53 -1.62 14.76
C LEU A 357 17.28 -0.13 14.45
N ASP A 358 18.33 0.70 14.45
CA ASP A 358 18.26 2.15 14.25
C ASP A 358 18.93 2.66 12.97
N GLU A 359 19.54 1.78 12.19
CA GLU A 359 20.11 2.11 10.89
C GLU A 359 19.04 2.46 9.84
N PRO A 360 19.25 3.51 9.02
CA PRO A 360 18.27 3.96 8.02
C PRO A 360 17.90 2.92 6.96
N ALA A 361 18.76 1.92 6.73
CA ALA A 361 18.55 0.88 5.75
C ALA A 361 17.64 -0.26 6.24
N TRP A 362 17.26 -0.31 7.52
CA TRP A 362 16.33 -1.31 8.03
C TRP A 362 14.93 -1.15 7.41
N GLN A 363 14.42 -2.25 6.86
CA GLN A 363 13.04 -2.39 6.39
C GLN A 363 12.42 -3.66 7.00
N ILE A 364 12.04 -3.57 8.28
CA ILE A 364 11.46 -4.69 9.04
C ILE A 364 9.98 -4.87 8.64
N THR A 365 9.75 -5.64 7.58
CA THR A 365 8.42 -5.74 6.94
C THR A 365 7.95 -7.17 6.73
N ASN A 366 8.85 -8.16 6.79
CA ASN A 366 8.51 -9.56 6.54
C ASN A 366 8.05 -10.20 7.86
N THR A 367 6.77 -10.55 7.95
CA THR A 367 6.18 -11.14 9.15
C THR A 367 6.15 -12.66 9.08
N LEU A 368 6.45 -13.33 10.20
CA LEU A 368 6.31 -14.77 10.33
C LEU A 368 4.84 -15.10 10.64
N THR A 369 4.19 -15.90 9.80
CA THR A 369 2.76 -16.24 9.95
C THR A 369 2.49 -17.74 9.95
N LYS A 370 3.53 -18.56 9.69
CA LYS A 370 3.40 -20.00 9.56
C LYS A 370 3.76 -20.69 10.87
N ASN A 371 2.77 -21.25 11.56
CA ASN A 371 3.01 -22.01 12.79
C ASN A 371 3.44 -23.43 12.42
N ILE A 372 4.61 -23.84 12.91
CA ILE A 372 5.24 -25.12 12.62
C ILE A 372 5.10 -26.08 13.80
N ILE A 373 5.37 -25.57 15.01
CA ILE A 373 5.21 -26.29 16.28
C ILE A 373 4.24 -25.50 17.14
N GLY A 374 3.33 -26.20 17.83
CA GLY A 374 2.43 -25.58 18.80
C GLY A 374 1.51 -24.50 18.22
N GLN A 375 1.02 -23.63 19.09
CA GLN A 375 0.31 -22.41 18.73
C GLN A 375 1.07 -21.23 19.31
N THR A 376 1.55 -20.36 18.44
CA THR A 376 2.30 -19.17 18.82
C THR A 376 1.37 -18.10 19.38
N ASN A 377 1.80 -17.46 20.45
CA ASN A 377 1.14 -16.28 21.03
C ASN A 377 1.93 -14.98 20.74
N ASN A 378 3.15 -15.12 20.23
CA ASN A 378 4.09 -14.07 19.91
C ASN A 378 3.94 -13.60 18.45
N THR A 379 4.57 -12.48 18.11
CA THR A 379 4.66 -12.00 16.73
C THR A 379 6.10 -11.67 16.38
N CYS A 380 6.51 -12.00 15.16
CA CYS A 380 7.87 -11.76 14.70
C CYS A 380 7.87 -11.09 13.32
N ALA A 381 8.76 -10.13 13.14
CA ALA A 381 9.06 -9.54 11.84
C ALA A 381 10.56 -9.39 11.64
N PHE A 382 11.02 -9.58 10.40
CA PHE A 382 12.41 -9.39 10.02
C PHE A 382 12.58 -8.46 8.83
N GLY A 383 13.80 -7.93 8.69
CA GLY A 383 14.31 -7.29 7.50
C GLY A 383 15.75 -7.71 7.27
N ALA A 384 16.21 -7.50 6.03
CA ALA A 384 17.58 -7.80 5.65
C ALA A 384 18.18 -6.66 4.83
N ALA A 385 19.49 -6.54 4.90
CA ALA A 385 20.28 -5.63 4.09
C ALA A 385 21.63 -6.28 3.77
N TRP A 386 22.40 -5.73 2.83
CA TRP A 386 23.73 -6.25 2.53
C TRP A 386 24.69 -5.18 2.04
N ASP A 387 25.98 -5.39 2.29
CA ASP A 387 27.07 -4.64 1.65
C ASP A 387 28.14 -5.59 1.10
N SER A 388 29.25 -5.05 0.61
CA SER A 388 30.35 -5.85 0.04
C SER A 388 30.98 -6.88 1.00
N ASN A 389 30.75 -6.77 2.32
CA ASN A 389 31.38 -7.58 3.36
C ASN A 389 30.38 -8.49 4.08
N TYR A 390 29.16 -8.01 4.36
CA TYR A 390 28.19 -8.69 5.21
C TYR A 390 26.79 -8.76 4.61
N LEU A 391 26.10 -9.85 4.93
CA LEU A 391 24.64 -9.94 4.98
C LEU A 391 24.18 -9.51 6.39
N TYR A 392 23.25 -8.55 6.46
CA TYR A 392 22.68 -8.02 7.69
C TYR A 392 21.25 -8.50 7.87
N ILE A 393 20.91 -8.93 9.07
CA ILE A 393 19.58 -9.45 9.43
C ILE A 393 19.13 -8.81 10.73
N GLY A 394 17.94 -8.22 10.71
CA GLY A 394 17.33 -7.53 11.84
C GLY A 394 15.98 -8.15 12.12
N ILE A 395 15.72 -8.52 13.37
CA ILE A 395 14.52 -9.24 13.79
C ILE A 395 13.91 -8.54 15.00
N VAL A 396 12.59 -8.38 15.00
CA VAL A 396 11.81 -7.86 16.12
C VAL A 396 10.81 -8.94 16.52
N VAL A 397 10.88 -9.36 17.78
CA VAL A 397 9.94 -10.28 18.41
C VAL A 397 9.11 -9.50 19.42
N ASN A 398 7.79 -9.55 19.30
CA ASN A 398 6.90 -9.11 20.36
C ASN A 398 6.31 -10.32 21.08
N ASP A 399 6.62 -10.38 22.36
CA ASP A 399 6.26 -11.43 23.29
C ASP A 399 6.21 -10.86 24.72
N ASN A 400 5.22 -11.29 25.50
CA ASN A 400 4.99 -10.82 26.87
C ASN A 400 5.49 -11.79 27.94
N SER A 401 5.86 -13.02 27.57
CA SER A 401 6.50 -13.99 28.46
C SER A 401 7.87 -14.28 27.87
N LEU A 402 8.94 -14.12 28.65
CA LEU A 402 10.29 -14.36 28.14
C LEU A 402 11.04 -15.27 29.11
N THR A 403 11.62 -16.33 28.57
CA THR A 403 12.31 -17.41 29.26
C THR A 403 13.66 -17.69 28.59
N ASN A 404 14.63 -18.02 29.43
CA ASN A 404 15.98 -18.45 29.04
C ASN A 404 16.52 -19.31 30.20
N ASP A 405 16.08 -20.56 30.26
CA ASP A 405 16.44 -21.49 31.33
C ASP A 405 17.00 -22.83 30.85
N SER A 406 16.95 -23.08 29.54
CA SER A 406 17.53 -24.24 28.88
C SER A 406 19.04 -24.09 28.63
N PRO A 407 19.81 -25.19 28.60
CA PRO A 407 21.19 -25.16 28.10
C PRO A 407 21.28 -25.02 26.57
N TYR A 408 20.15 -25.00 25.86
CA TYR A 408 20.09 -24.93 24.40
C TYR A 408 19.17 -23.78 23.98
N ASP A 409 19.74 -22.74 23.36
CA ASP A 409 18.99 -21.53 22.97
C ASP A 409 17.75 -21.82 22.12
N TRP A 410 17.72 -22.88 21.29
CA TRP A 410 16.55 -23.24 20.45
C TRP A 410 15.40 -23.89 21.23
N GLU A 411 15.58 -24.18 22.52
CA GLU A 411 14.51 -24.64 23.40
C GLU A 411 13.91 -23.50 24.23
N ASP A 412 14.52 -22.31 24.22
CA ASP A 412 14.04 -21.09 24.90
C ASP A 412 13.50 -20.08 23.88
N ASP A 413 13.15 -18.86 24.32
CA ASP A 413 12.84 -17.77 23.40
C ASP A 413 14.06 -17.37 22.58
N ALA A 414 14.01 -17.71 21.30
CA ALA A 414 15.11 -17.48 20.38
C ALA A 414 14.64 -17.16 18.98
N VAL A 415 15.56 -16.59 18.20
CA VAL A 415 15.41 -16.52 16.75
C VAL A 415 16.36 -17.51 16.10
N GLU A 416 15.86 -18.21 15.08
CA GLU A 416 16.67 -19.05 14.21
C GLU A 416 16.75 -18.40 12.82
N ILE A 417 17.94 -18.39 12.24
CA ILE A 417 18.22 -17.87 10.89
C ILE A 417 18.79 -19.01 10.07
N TYR A 418 18.13 -19.32 8.96
CA TYR A 418 18.51 -20.40 8.05
C TYR A 418 18.97 -19.81 6.72
N ILE A 419 20.10 -20.28 6.21
CA ILE A 419 20.70 -19.78 4.97
C ILE A 419 21.13 -20.97 4.12
N ASP A 420 20.70 -20.97 2.86
CA ASP A 420 21.19 -21.81 1.76
C ASP A 420 21.88 -20.87 0.76
N ALA A 421 23.21 -20.77 0.86
CA ALA A 421 23.94 -19.69 0.21
C ALA A 421 24.13 -19.89 -1.31
N ASP A 422 24.14 -21.13 -1.81
CA ASP A 422 24.17 -21.41 -3.25
C ASP A 422 22.77 -21.66 -3.84
N MET A 423 21.74 -21.61 -3.00
CA MET A 423 20.33 -21.71 -3.38
C MET A 423 20.01 -23.04 -4.07
N ASN A 424 20.72 -24.10 -3.68
CA ASN A 424 20.56 -25.42 -4.30
C ASN A 424 19.26 -26.13 -3.87
N ARG A 425 18.62 -25.66 -2.77
CA ARG A 425 17.37 -26.17 -2.21
C ARG A 425 17.41 -27.68 -1.96
N GLY A 426 18.55 -28.17 -1.48
CA GLY A 426 18.83 -29.57 -1.18
C GLY A 426 17.96 -30.14 -0.07
N THR A 427 17.79 -31.47 -0.08
CA THR A 427 17.07 -32.21 0.97
C THR A 427 17.94 -32.51 2.20
N VAL A 428 19.23 -32.19 2.12
CA VAL A 428 20.25 -32.35 3.17
C VAL A 428 21.22 -31.17 3.08
N TYR A 429 21.63 -30.64 4.22
CA TYR A 429 22.64 -29.58 4.30
C TYR A 429 23.97 -29.96 3.66
N ASP A 430 24.57 -29.01 2.97
CA ASP A 430 25.92 -29.08 2.43
C ASP A 430 26.88 -28.08 3.10
N ALA A 431 28.00 -27.76 2.45
CA ALA A 431 29.04 -26.88 3.01
C ALA A 431 28.69 -25.38 2.99
N LEU A 432 27.64 -24.97 2.28
CA LEU A 432 27.20 -23.59 2.08
C LEU A 432 25.90 -23.27 2.86
N ASP A 433 25.32 -24.28 3.51
CA ASP A 433 24.13 -24.14 4.37
C ASP A 433 24.49 -23.78 5.82
N ARG A 434 23.70 -22.90 6.43
CA ARG A 434 23.91 -22.43 7.82
C ARG A 434 22.60 -22.40 8.59
N GLN A 435 22.70 -22.64 9.89
CA GLN A 435 21.64 -22.38 10.86
C GLN A 435 22.26 -21.63 12.04
N PHE A 436 21.84 -20.38 12.26
CA PHE A 436 22.24 -19.59 13.42
C PHE A 436 21.07 -19.49 14.40
N VAL A 437 21.36 -19.64 15.69
CA VAL A 437 20.37 -19.48 16.77
C VAL A 437 20.85 -18.40 17.73
N LYS A 438 19.96 -17.48 18.05
CA LYS A 438 20.22 -16.40 19.01
C LYS A 438 19.08 -16.27 20.01
N GLY A 439 19.32 -16.72 21.24
CA GLY A 439 18.37 -16.62 22.35
C GLY A 439 18.25 -15.21 22.96
N TYR A 440 17.07 -14.93 23.52
CA TYR A 440 16.81 -13.84 24.47
C TYR A 440 17.75 -13.97 25.67
N GLU A 441 18.35 -12.88 26.16
CA GLU A 441 19.38 -12.88 27.21
C GLU A 441 20.65 -13.72 26.95
N SER A 442 20.75 -14.42 25.82
CA SER A 442 21.94 -15.19 25.47
C SER A 442 23.10 -14.25 25.11
N SER A 443 24.27 -14.50 25.71
CA SER A 443 25.49 -13.76 25.35
C SER A 443 26.18 -14.34 24.11
N ALA A 444 25.92 -15.60 23.77
CA ALA A 444 26.48 -16.30 22.62
C ALA A 444 25.46 -16.36 21.47
N CYS A 445 25.93 -16.72 20.29
CA CYS A 445 25.11 -17.21 19.19
C CYS A 445 25.63 -18.61 18.86
N TRP A 446 24.71 -19.53 18.61
CA TRP A 446 25.03 -20.90 18.26
C TRP A 446 24.89 -21.11 16.75
N GLU A 447 25.73 -21.97 16.17
CA GLU A 447 25.63 -22.40 14.77
C GLU A 447 25.94 -23.90 14.68
N GLN A 448 25.16 -24.62 13.87
CA GLN A 448 25.14 -26.09 13.82
C GLN A 448 26.49 -26.75 13.53
N HIS A 449 27.31 -26.15 12.68
CA HIS A 449 28.61 -26.66 12.23
C HIS A 449 29.79 -25.83 12.79
N SER A 450 29.55 -24.97 13.78
CA SER A 450 30.54 -24.07 14.40
C SER A 450 31.17 -23.03 13.47
N HIS A 451 30.46 -22.59 12.42
CA HIS A 451 30.85 -21.53 11.49
C HIS A 451 30.60 -20.12 12.08
N MET A 452 31.30 -19.77 13.15
CA MET A 452 31.16 -18.46 13.82
C MET A 452 32.21 -17.40 13.41
N ALA A 453 33.07 -17.70 12.43
CA ALA A 453 34.08 -16.76 11.99
C ALA A 453 33.44 -15.53 11.31
N ASN A 454 33.76 -14.33 11.78
CA ASN A 454 33.24 -13.05 11.28
C ASN A 454 31.69 -12.95 11.28
N VAL A 455 31.05 -13.57 12.26
CA VAL A 455 29.63 -13.37 12.54
C VAL A 455 29.53 -12.42 13.72
N LEU A 456 28.96 -11.24 13.50
CA LEU A 456 28.65 -10.27 14.54
C LEU A 456 27.18 -10.41 14.91
N HIS A 457 26.85 -10.34 16.20
CA HIS A 457 25.48 -10.46 16.64
C HIS A 457 25.25 -9.67 17.93
N ALA A 458 24.05 -9.14 18.10
CA ALA A 458 23.63 -8.47 19.32
C ALA A 458 22.12 -8.65 19.52
N TRP A 459 21.67 -8.41 20.75
CA TRP A 459 20.25 -8.42 21.08
C TRP A 459 19.94 -7.27 22.05
N SER A 460 18.70 -6.82 22.07
CA SER A 460 18.21 -5.86 23.07
C SER A 460 16.77 -6.15 23.48
N ALA A 461 16.45 -5.89 24.75
CA ALA A 461 15.09 -5.96 25.24
C ALA A 461 14.26 -4.76 24.76
N THR A 462 12.96 -4.97 24.54
CA THR A 462 11.98 -3.93 24.26
C THR A 462 10.90 -3.91 25.35
N SER A 463 9.93 -3.00 25.27
CA SER A 463 8.79 -2.98 26.19
C SER A 463 7.85 -4.17 26.05
N THR A 464 7.92 -4.89 24.93
CA THR A 464 6.95 -5.91 24.53
C THR A 464 7.62 -7.13 23.92
N GLY A 465 8.89 -7.44 24.25
CA GLY A 465 9.65 -8.54 23.66
C GLY A 465 11.14 -8.19 23.50
N TYR A 466 11.78 -8.62 22.41
CA TYR A 466 13.20 -8.39 22.16
C TYR A 466 13.53 -8.18 20.68
N ARG A 467 14.76 -7.75 20.40
CA ARG A 467 15.30 -7.57 19.05
C ARG A 467 16.61 -8.31 18.91
N VAL A 468 16.86 -8.81 17.70
CA VAL A 468 18.14 -9.42 17.32
C VAL A 468 18.67 -8.74 16.08
N GLU A 469 19.98 -8.53 16.07
CA GLU A 469 20.71 -7.95 14.96
C GLU A 469 21.94 -8.81 14.67
N MET A 470 22.15 -9.19 13.40
CA MET A 470 23.25 -10.05 12.99
C MET A 470 23.89 -9.56 11.69
N ALA A 471 25.23 -9.58 11.63
CA ALA A 471 26.01 -9.41 10.42
C ALA A 471 26.83 -10.68 10.14
N ILE A 472 26.56 -11.33 9.01
CA ILE A 472 27.19 -12.58 8.60
C ILE A 472 28.09 -12.27 7.40
N ALA A 473 29.40 -12.48 7.56
CA ALA A 473 30.32 -12.17 6.47
C ALA A 473 30.07 -13.09 5.26
N TRP A 474 30.14 -12.57 4.04
CA TRP A 474 30.02 -13.38 2.82
C TRP A 474 31.08 -14.49 2.75
N SER A 475 32.28 -14.21 3.28
CA SER A 475 33.34 -15.21 3.44
C SER A 475 32.97 -16.39 4.37
N ASN A 476 32.04 -16.20 5.30
CA ASN A 476 31.50 -17.28 6.14
C ASN A 476 30.54 -18.17 5.34
N LEU A 477 29.70 -17.54 4.50
CA LEU A 477 28.75 -18.21 3.60
C LEU A 477 29.43 -18.89 2.40
N GLY A 478 30.72 -18.63 2.17
CA GLY A 478 31.49 -19.27 1.09
C GLY A 478 31.21 -18.73 -0.32
N ILE A 479 30.45 -17.64 -0.43
CA ILE A 479 30.02 -17.02 -1.68
C ILE A 479 30.44 -15.54 -1.77
N SER A 480 30.33 -14.94 -2.95
CA SER A 480 30.45 -13.49 -3.15
C SER A 480 29.09 -12.90 -3.52
N PRO A 481 28.65 -11.79 -2.91
CA PRO A 481 27.36 -11.18 -3.21
C PRO A 481 27.29 -10.58 -4.62
N ASN A 482 28.43 -10.43 -5.30
CA ASN A 482 28.47 -9.98 -6.70
C ASN A 482 28.24 -11.13 -7.69
N ASP A 483 28.42 -12.37 -7.25
CA ASP A 483 28.29 -13.57 -8.10
C ASP A 483 26.89 -14.20 -8.01
N VAL A 484 26.06 -13.75 -7.05
CA VAL A 484 24.70 -14.26 -6.79
C VAL A 484 23.70 -13.10 -6.72
N HIS A 485 22.44 -13.38 -7.07
CA HIS A 485 21.36 -12.38 -7.05
C HIS A 485 20.30 -12.70 -5.98
N ALA A 486 20.32 -13.91 -5.43
CA ALA A 486 19.46 -14.36 -4.35
C ALA A 486 20.14 -15.52 -3.60
N ILE A 487 19.62 -15.83 -2.41
CA ILE A 487 19.99 -16.99 -1.60
C ILE A 487 18.72 -17.63 -1.03
N GLY A 488 18.77 -18.92 -0.69
CA GLY A 488 17.74 -19.56 0.10
C GLY A 488 17.80 -19.04 1.54
N PHE A 489 16.66 -18.70 2.11
CA PHE A 489 16.58 -18.01 3.40
C PHE A 489 15.32 -18.33 4.18
N ASP A 490 15.46 -18.44 5.49
CA ASP A 490 14.31 -18.49 6.39
C ASP A 490 14.61 -17.93 7.77
N VAL A 491 13.55 -17.55 8.49
CA VAL A 491 13.62 -17.10 9.89
C VAL A 491 12.57 -17.85 10.67
N ALA A 492 12.96 -18.37 11.84
CA ALA A 492 12.04 -18.89 12.84
C ALA A 492 12.11 -18.07 14.13
N VAL A 493 11.01 -18.08 14.87
CA VAL A 493 10.95 -17.63 16.25
C VAL A 493 10.46 -18.78 17.11
N ASP A 494 11.23 -19.04 18.16
CA ASP A 494 11.01 -20.02 19.19
C ASP A 494 10.38 -19.34 20.39
N ASP A 495 9.45 -20.02 21.04
CA ASP A 495 8.55 -19.49 22.06
C ASP A 495 8.53 -20.44 23.27
N ASP A 496 8.99 -19.94 24.43
CA ASP A 496 8.93 -20.61 25.74
C ASP A 496 8.25 -19.70 26.81
N ASP A 497 6.98 -19.97 27.08
CA ASP A 497 6.14 -19.24 28.03
C ASP A 497 6.24 -19.77 29.48
N ASP A 498 6.57 -21.05 29.68
CA ASP A 498 6.36 -21.75 30.97
C ASP A 498 7.60 -22.39 31.61
N GLY A 499 8.72 -22.36 30.90
CA GLY A 499 10.02 -22.89 31.27
C GLY A 499 10.20 -24.35 30.89
N GLY A 500 11.33 -24.67 30.26
CA GLY A 500 11.75 -26.03 29.98
C GLY A 500 12.14 -26.25 28.52
N ASN A 501 11.17 -26.66 27.69
CA ASN A 501 11.40 -26.95 26.28
C ASN A 501 10.32 -26.23 25.46
N ARG A 502 10.75 -25.44 24.47
CA ARG A 502 9.94 -24.75 23.45
C ARG A 502 8.56 -25.35 23.20
N GLU A 503 7.51 -24.56 23.46
CA GLU A 503 6.13 -24.96 23.21
C GLU A 503 5.71 -24.72 21.76
N SER A 504 6.22 -23.64 21.15
CA SER A 504 5.79 -23.24 19.83
C SER A 504 6.93 -22.68 18.98
N GLN A 505 6.73 -22.75 17.66
CA GLN A 505 7.65 -22.20 16.69
C GLN A 505 6.87 -21.64 15.50
N ALA A 506 7.12 -20.38 15.19
CA ALA A 506 6.66 -19.74 13.95
C ALA A 506 7.83 -19.65 12.96
N MET A 507 7.54 -19.82 11.68
CA MET A 507 8.51 -19.62 10.58
C MET A 507 7.95 -18.67 9.52
N TRP A 508 8.86 -18.14 8.70
CA TRP A 508 8.48 -17.29 7.59
C TRP A 508 8.00 -18.11 6.39
N ASN A 509 8.75 -19.13 5.95
CA ASN A 509 8.35 -19.95 4.80
C ASN A 509 8.39 -21.46 5.01
N GLY A 510 9.43 -21.99 5.63
CA GLY A 510 9.86 -23.40 5.58
C GLY A 510 9.10 -24.35 6.49
N THR A 511 9.78 -25.36 6.99
CA THR A 511 9.18 -26.51 7.69
C THR A 511 9.93 -26.83 8.99
N ASN A 512 9.40 -27.77 9.78
CA ASN A 512 10.09 -28.27 10.97
C ASN A 512 11.42 -28.98 10.68
N ASP A 513 11.75 -29.19 9.40
CA ASP A 513 12.93 -29.89 8.91
C ASP A 513 14.04 -28.93 8.46
N ASN A 514 13.82 -27.62 8.59
CA ASN A 514 14.75 -26.60 8.11
C ASN A 514 16.17 -26.73 8.67
N TRP A 515 16.35 -27.35 9.85
CA TRP A 515 17.66 -27.62 10.45
C TRP A 515 18.52 -28.61 9.64
N HIS A 516 17.96 -29.31 8.64
CA HIS A 516 18.73 -30.17 7.75
C HIS A 516 18.32 -30.09 6.28
N ASN A 517 17.18 -29.48 5.95
CA ASN A 517 16.57 -29.53 4.62
C ASN A 517 16.26 -28.11 4.14
N THR A 518 16.93 -27.67 3.07
CA THR A 518 16.77 -26.32 2.52
C THR A 518 15.69 -26.25 1.44
N SER A 519 15.08 -27.38 1.06
CA SER A 519 14.13 -27.46 -0.05
C SER A 519 12.88 -26.60 0.13
N ALA A 520 12.57 -26.20 1.36
CA ALA A 520 11.41 -25.39 1.71
C ALA A 520 11.75 -23.94 2.10
N PHE A 521 13.01 -23.53 2.01
CA PHE A 521 13.41 -22.16 2.37
C PHE A 521 12.72 -21.15 1.47
N GLY A 522 12.49 -19.94 1.97
CA GLY A 522 12.11 -18.83 1.11
C GLY A 522 13.31 -18.33 0.31
N THR A 523 13.10 -17.26 -0.44
CA THR A 523 14.13 -16.60 -1.24
C THR A 523 14.40 -15.22 -0.66
N LEU A 524 15.67 -14.92 -0.40
CA LEU A 524 16.14 -13.58 -0.08
C LEU A 524 16.89 -12.99 -1.26
N ASN A 525 16.26 -12.06 -1.97
CA ASN A 525 16.85 -11.39 -3.13
C ASN A 525 17.83 -10.31 -2.68
N LEU A 526 19.01 -10.29 -3.29
CA LEU A 526 20.00 -9.24 -3.09
C LEU A 526 19.70 -8.10 -4.05
N ALA A 527 19.12 -7.02 -3.53
CA ALA A 527 18.82 -5.86 -4.34
C ALA A 527 20.11 -5.32 -4.95
N GLN A 528 20.13 -5.13 -6.27
CA GLN A 528 21.29 -4.59 -6.97
C GLN A 528 21.69 -3.24 -6.37
N PRO A 529 23.00 -2.93 -6.28
CA PRO A 529 23.46 -1.60 -5.93
C PRO A 529 22.85 -0.63 -6.94
N GLN A 530 21.89 0.19 -6.50
CA GLN A 530 21.30 1.19 -7.37
C GLN A 530 22.44 2.13 -7.83
N PRO A 531 22.62 2.37 -9.14
CA PRO A 531 23.58 3.37 -9.58
C PRO A 531 23.20 4.68 -8.92
N ASP A 532 24.16 5.32 -8.26
CA ASP A 532 23.95 6.51 -7.45
C ASP A 532 23.67 7.73 -8.34
N VAL A 533 22.49 7.77 -8.96
CA VAL A 533 22.08 8.82 -9.89
C VAL A 533 21.57 10.02 -9.10
N LEU A 534 22.21 11.17 -9.32
CA LEU A 534 21.80 12.47 -8.78
C LEU A 534 20.38 12.81 -9.27
N GLN A 535 19.44 12.88 -8.33
CA GLN A 535 18.02 13.10 -8.64
C GLN A 535 17.73 14.54 -9.12
N PRO A 536 16.67 14.77 -9.92
CA PRO A 536 16.28 16.14 -10.28
C PRO A 536 15.65 16.87 -9.09
N PRO A 537 15.77 18.21 -9.03
CA PRO A 537 14.98 19.01 -8.10
C PRO A 537 13.48 18.81 -8.36
N TYR A 538 12.67 18.84 -7.31
CA TYR A 538 11.22 18.72 -7.39
C TYR A 538 10.52 19.87 -6.67
N SER A 539 9.20 19.97 -6.84
CA SER A 539 8.40 21.07 -6.30
C SER A 539 8.96 22.45 -6.68
N LEU A 540 9.42 22.61 -7.93
CA LEU A 540 9.80 23.92 -8.45
C LEU A 540 8.56 24.81 -8.47
N VAL A 541 8.53 25.78 -7.57
CA VAL A 541 7.41 26.69 -7.39
C VAL A 541 7.89 28.14 -7.46
N ARG A 542 7.01 28.99 -8.00
CA ARG A 542 7.21 30.42 -8.13
C ARG A 542 6.47 31.04 -6.96
N THR A 543 7.21 31.59 -6.01
CA THR A 543 6.62 32.06 -4.76
C THR A 543 6.27 33.55 -4.79
N HIS A 544 6.95 34.33 -5.64
CA HIS A 544 6.67 35.75 -5.83
C HIS A 544 7.11 36.21 -7.23
N THR A 545 6.39 37.16 -7.82
CA THR A 545 6.76 37.77 -9.12
C THR A 545 6.46 39.27 -9.08
N THR A 546 7.44 40.11 -9.42
CA THR A 546 7.22 41.52 -9.71
C THR A 546 7.21 41.76 -11.23
N GLN A 547 7.12 43.02 -11.65
CA GLN A 547 7.28 43.39 -13.06
C GLN A 547 8.65 43.00 -13.64
N THR A 548 9.68 42.88 -12.81
CA THR A 548 11.07 42.72 -13.26
C THR A 548 11.82 41.59 -12.53
N THR A 549 11.17 40.89 -11.60
CA THR A 549 11.78 39.81 -10.82
C THR A 549 10.83 38.63 -10.64
N GLY A 550 11.38 37.42 -10.49
CA GLY A 550 10.63 36.23 -10.10
C GLY A 550 11.43 35.39 -9.12
N HIS A 551 10.83 35.05 -7.97
CA HIS A 551 11.43 34.19 -6.96
C HIS A 551 10.95 32.75 -7.15
N PHE A 552 11.90 31.82 -7.19
CA PHE A 552 11.67 30.40 -7.39
C PHE A 552 12.30 29.61 -6.26
N SER A 553 11.59 28.63 -5.74
CA SER A 553 12.11 27.67 -4.77
C SER A 553 11.81 26.24 -5.21
N TRP A 554 12.59 25.29 -4.73
CA TRP A 554 12.45 23.86 -5.01
C TRP A 554 12.92 23.04 -3.82
N LYS A 555 12.80 21.72 -3.92
CA LYS A 555 13.32 20.74 -2.97
C LYS A 555 14.22 19.73 -3.68
N HIS A 556 15.04 19.03 -2.90
CA HIS A 556 15.94 17.99 -3.38
C HIS A 556 16.19 16.97 -2.29
N ASP A 557 16.11 15.67 -2.62
CA ASP A 557 16.17 14.57 -1.64
C ASP A 557 17.60 14.13 -1.28
N GLN A 558 18.61 14.64 -1.98
CA GLN A 558 20.03 14.31 -1.79
C GLN A 558 20.92 15.57 -1.63
N PRO A 559 20.66 16.48 -0.67
CA PRO A 559 21.36 17.76 -0.56
C PRO A 559 22.88 17.62 -0.35
N GLU A 560 23.35 16.52 0.23
CA GLU A 560 24.75 16.20 0.48
C GLU A 560 25.55 15.91 -0.80
N LYS A 561 24.88 15.55 -1.91
CA LYS A 561 25.51 15.26 -3.20
C LYS A 561 25.55 16.46 -4.14
N VAL A 562 24.75 17.49 -3.86
CA VAL A 562 24.61 18.68 -4.69
C VAL A 562 25.72 19.67 -4.41
N GLN A 563 26.54 19.96 -5.42
CA GLN A 563 27.48 21.07 -5.36
C GLN A 563 26.77 22.40 -5.57
N GLN A 564 25.85 22.45 -6.54
CA GLN A 564 25.04 23.62 -6.88
C GLN A 564 23.81 23.21 -7.72
N PHE A 565 22.86 24.13 -7.90
CA PHE A 565 21.78 24.03 -8.86
C PHE A 565 22.05 24.95 -10.04
N ASP A 566 21.99 24.42 -11.26
CA ASP A 566 22.07 25.22 -12.48
C ASP A 566 20.66 25.68 -12.88
N VAL A 567 20.51 26.98 -13.12
CA VAL A 567 19.24 27.64 -13.42
C VAL A 567 19.24 28.18 -14.84
N PHE A 568 18.13 27.97 -15.55
CA PHE A 568 17.92 28.40 -16.93
C PHE A 568 16.65 29.25 -17.02
N VAL A 569 16.66 30.26 -17.89
CA VAL A 569 15.49 31.08 -18.24
C VAL A 569 15.29 31.02 -19.76
N ASN A 570 14.13 30.55 -20.21
CA ASN A 570 13.83 30.26 -21.61
C ASN A 570 14.90 29.39 -22.27
N ASN A 571 15.35 28.35 -21.55
CA ASN A 571 16.41 27.41 -21.93
C ASN A 571 17.82 28.04 -22.09
N ASN A 572 18.01 29.31 -21.72
CA ASN A 572 19.32 29.95 -21.66
C ASN A 572 19.87 29.90 -20.24
N ALA A 573 21.17 29.61 -20.07
CA ALA A 573 21.79 29.59 -18.75
C ALA A 573 21.68 30.97 -18.08
N TYR A 574 21.11 31.00 -16.87
CA TYR A 574 20.94 32.20 -16.07
C TYR A 574 22.05 32.32 -15.01
N GLY A 575 22.38 31.21 -14.35
CA GLY A 575 23.40 31.15 -13.30
C GLY A 575 23.25 29.88 -12.46
N GLY A 576 24.08 29.75 -11.42
CA GLY A 576 23.98 28.67 -10.44
C GLY A 576 23.79 29.19 -9.02
N THR A 577 23.15 28.39 -8.16
CA THR A 577 22.95 28.71 -6.73
C THR A 577 23.20 27.49 -5.86
N THR A 578 23.71 27.68 -4.65
CA THR A 578 23.82 26.61 -3.64
C THR A 578 22.60 26.54 -2.72
N ALA A 579 21.69 27.50 -2.83
CA ALA A 579 20.43 27.52 -2.08
C ALA A 579 19.33 26.82 -2.88
N ASN A 580 18.29 26.33 -2.17
CA ASN A 580 17.10 25.74 -2.78
C ASN A 580 16.10 26.79 -3.31
N PHE A 581 16.61 27.99 -3.58
CA PHE A 581 15.84 29.11 -4.14
C PHE A 581 16.74 30.04 -4.94
N ILE A 582 16.12 30.83 -5.81
CA ILE A 582 16.78 31.89 -6.59
C ILE A 582 15.82 33.02 -6.97
N ASP A 583 16.35 34.23 -7.00
CA ASP A 583 15.70 35.39 -7.61
C ASP A 583 16.19 35.57 -9.05
N ILE A 584 15.26 35.55 -10.00
CA ILE A 584 15.51 35.90 -11.41
C ILE A 584 15.22 37.38 -11.57
N LEU A 585 16.26 38.18 -11.83
CA LEU A 585 16.21 39.63 -12.01
C LEU A 585 16.18 40.05 -13.48
N ASN A 586 15.83 41.33 -13.72
CA ASN A 586 15.81 42.00 -15.04
C ASN A 586 14.83 41.40 -16.05
N LEU A 587 13.71 40.87 -15.57
CA LEU A 587 12.62 40.43 -16.42
C LEU A 587 11.91 41.63 -17.05
N SER A 588 11.33 41.44 -18.22
CA SER A 588 10.52 42.44 -18.90
C SER A 588 9.06 42.28 -18.48
N ALA A 589 8.41 43.38 -18.10
CA ALA A 589 7.01 43.38 -17.73
C ALA A 589 6.12 42.77 -18.84
N ASN A 590 5.01 42.14 -18.45
CA ASN A 590 4.06 41.47 -19.33
C ASN A 590 4.67 40.41 -20.27
N THR A 591 5.81 39.82 -19.89
CA THR A 591 6.51 38.82 -20.72
C THR A 591 6.44 37.45 -20.05
N GLN A 592 6.21 36.41 -20.86
CA GLN A 592 6.23 35.03 -20.40
C GLN A 592 7.66 34.48 -20.36
N TYR A 593 7.99 33.78 -19.29
CA TYR A 593 9.28 33.13 -19.05
C TYR A 593 9.07 31.70 -18.57
N THR A 594 9.96 30.80 -18.96
CA THR A 594 10.09 29.45 -18.41
C THR A 594 11.40 29.36 -17.64
N VAL A 595 11.33 29.09 -16.34
CA VAL A 595 12.50 28.82 -15.49
C VAL A 595 12.68 27.32 -15.38
N GLU A 596 13.91 26.85 -15.58
CA GLU A 596 14.27 25.45 -15.39
C GLU A 596 15.43 25.32 -14.40
N VAL A 597 15.42 24.27 -13.59
CA VAL A 597 16.46 24.01 -12.59
C VAL A 597 16.91 22.55 -12.67
N ARG A 598 18.21 22.29 -12.54
CA ARG A 598 18.78 20.95 -12.34
C ARG A 598 19.84 20.97 -11.24
N ALA A 599 20.08 19.84 -10.59
CA ALA A 599 21.18 19.67 -9.66
C ALA A 599 22.48 19.32 -10.41
N ALA A 600 23.60 19.86 -9.94
CA ALA A 600 24.95 19.52 -10.36
C ALA A 600 25.71 18.89 -9.18
N GLY A 601 26.22 17.68 -9.41
CA GLY A 601 26.90 16.87 -8.40
C GLY A 601 28.33 17.30 -8.16
N THR A 602 28.87 16.97 -6.99
CA THR A 602 30.30 17.21 -6.64
C THR A 602 31.28 16.41 -7.52
N ASP A 603 30.79 15.38 -8.21
CA ASP A 603 31.52 14.52 -9.14
C ASP A 603 31.41 14.96 -10.62
N GLY A 604 30.71 16.07 -10.89
CA GLY A 604 30.49 16.60 -12.24
C GLY A 604 29.28 16.01 -12.98
N THR A 605 28.49 15.14 -12.33
CA THR A 605 27.20 14.66 -12.88
C THR A 605 26.12 15.74 -12.82
N HIS A 606 25.09 15.61 -13.67
CA HIS A 606 23.95 16.53 -13.68
C HIS A 606 22.65 15.74 -13.71
N SER A 607 21.67 16.18 -12.92
CA SER A 607 20.33 15.62 -12.93
C SER A 607 19.53 16.04 -14.17
N GLY A 608 18.32 15.49 -14.33
CA GLY A 608 17.28 16.06 -15.21
C GLY A 608 16.86 17.47 -14.77
N LYS A 609 16.20 18.22 -15.67
CA LYS A 609 15.64 19.55 -15.38
C LYS A 609 14.18 19.47 -14.94
N VAL A 610 13.79 20.29 -13.97
CA VAL A 610 12.39 20.63 -13.67
C VAL A 610 12.09 22.04 -14.19
N ALA A 611 10.89 22.27 -14.72
CA ALA A 611 10.54 23.52 -15.39
C ALA A 611 9.24 24.15 -14.84
N GLN A 612 9.18 25.48 -14.82
CA GLN A 612 8.00 26.25 -14.46
C GLN A 612 7.85 27.50 -15.34
N THR A 613 6.64 27.72 -15.87
CA THR A 613 6.34 28.87 -16.74
C THR A 613 5.49 29.92 -16.01
N PHE A 614 5.75 31.19 -16.29
CA PHE A 614 5.07 32.33 -15.67
C PHE A 614 5.07 33.58 -16.55
N THR A 615 4.22 34.55 -16.22
CA THR A 615 4.19 35.88 -16.85
C THR A 615 4.36 36.95 -15.77
N THR A 616 5.21 37.95 -15.99
CA THR A 616 5.42 39.08 -15.05
C THR A 616 4.22 40.05 -15.10
N SER A 617 3.60 40.34 -13.95
CA SER A 617 2.41 41.21 -13.82
C SER A 617 2.75 42.59 -13.24
N GLN A 618 1.84 43.57 -13.42
CA GLN A 618 1.98 44.95 -12.90
C GLN A 618 1.24 45.11 -11.56
N THR A 619 1.93 44.96 -10.40
CA THR A 619 1.83 45.76 -9.13
C THR A 619 2.34 45.03 -7.86
N ASP A 620 3.20 45.77 -7.14
CA ASP A 620 3.56 45.95 -5.71
C ASP A 620 3.44 44.88 -4.58
N ALA A 621 4.26 45.14 -3.54
CA ALA A 621 4.72 44.29 -2.43
C ALA A 621 3.63 43.53 -1.63
N VAL A 622 3.93 42.25 -1.34
CA VAL A 622 3.15 41.36 -0.48
C VAL A 622 3.66 41.47 0.96
N ALA A 623 2.77 41.74 1.92
CA ALA A 623 3.05 41.65 3.35
C ALA A 623 2.94 40.18 3.85
N GLU A 624 3.61 39.85 4.96
CA GLU A 624 3.78 38.47 5.42
C GLU A 624 2.47 37.69 5.69
N ALA A 625 2.59 36.36 5.57
CA ALA A 625 1.54 35.36 5.35
C ALA A 625 0.41 35.24 6.40
N CYS A 626 -0.81 34.94 5.92
CA CYS A 626 -1.91 34.36 6.70
C CYS A 626 -1.61 32.86 6.92
N LYS A 627 -1.41 32.43 8.17
CA LYS A 627 -0.93 31.08 8.51
C LYS A 627 -2.07 30.12 8.85
N LEU A 628 -1.83 28.82 8.66
CA LEU A 628 -2.79 27.76 8.97
C LEU A 628 -3.10 27.72 10.46
N LYS A 629 -4.39 27.64 10.79
CA LYS A 629 -4.90 27.48 12.15
C LYS A 629 -4.52 26.10 12.72
N PRO A 630 -4.02 26.01 13.96
CA PRO A 630 -3.82 24.73 14.66
C PRO A 630 -5.16 24.02 14.88
N GLY A 631 -5.19 22.68 14.95
CA GLY A 631 -6.40 21.84 14.90
C GLY A 631 -7.51 22.05 15.97
N GLU A 632 -7.46 23.10 16.78
CA GLU A 632 -8.50 23.50 17.74
C GLU A 632 -9.33 24.68 17.18
N THR A 633 -10.63 24.75 17.48
CA THR A 633 -11.54 25.79 16.99
C THR A 633 -11.28 27.15 17.68
N ILE A 634 -11.07 28.23 16.92
CA ILE A 634 -11.03 29.61 17.46
C ILE A 634 -12.41 29.96 17.99
N THR A 635 -12.50 30.45 19.22
CA THR A 635 -13.77 30.77 19.86
C THR A 635 -14.03 32.25 19.73
N VAL A 636 -14.76 32.66 18.69
CA VAL A 636 -15.14 34.06 18.44
C VAL A 636 -16.00 34.61 19.59
N ASN A 637 -15.36 35.16 20.60
CA ASN A 637 -15.96 35.66 21.83
C ASN A 637 -15.62 37.14 22.08
N GLY A 638 -14.68 37.70 21.31
CA GLY A 638 -14.29 39.10 21.34
C GLY A 638 -13.05 39.37 22.19
N VAL A 639 -12.56 38.36 22.91
CA VAL A 639 -11.32 38.37 23.69
C VAL A 639 -10.28 37.60 22.89
N VAL A 640 -9.20 38.27 22.49
CA VAL A 640 -8.10 37.64 21.73
C VAL A 640 -7.19 36.90 22.72
N ASP A 641 -7.59 35.69 23.15
CA ASP A 641 -6.90 34.91 24.18
C ASP A 641 -6.32 33.57 23.69
N GLU A 642 -6.52 33.22 22.43
CA GLU A 642 -5.89 32.04 21.85
C GLU A 642 -4.37 32.23 21.66
N PRO A 643 -3.56 31.20 21.97
CA PRO A 643 -2.10 31.31 22.01
C PRO A 643 -1.44 31.49 20.63
N TRP A 644 -2.21 31.35 19.55
CA TRP A 644 -1.73 31.37 18.17
C TRP A 644 -1.86 32.75 17.51
N TRP A 645 -2.56 33.69 18.13
CA TRP A 645 -2.63 35.06 17.63
C TRP A 645 -1.25 35.71 17.68
N LYS A 646 -0.71 36.02 16.49
CA LYS A 646 0.49 36.82 16.30
C LYS A 646 0.08 38.05 15.51
N TYR A 647 0.01 39.20 16.17
CA TYR A 647 -0.24 40.47 15.48
C TYR A 647 0.96 40.80 14.59
N THR A 648 0.71 40.93 13.30
CA THR A 648 1.76 41.07 12.28
C THR A 648 1.84 42.49 11.73
N GLU A 649 0.75 43.26 11.82
CA GLU A 649 0.63 44.52 11.09
C GLU A 649 -0.03 45.62 11.95
N SER A 650 0.44 46.85 11.80
CA SER A 650 -0.16 48.05 12.41
C SER A 650 -0.72 48.97 11.34
N LEU A 651 -1.91 49.53 11.56
CA LEU A 651 -2.51 50.51 10.65
C LEU A 651 -1.88 51.88 10.89
N GLN A 652 -1.30 52.47 9.84
CA GLN A 652 -0.57 53.76 9.94
C GLN A 652 -0.96 54.76 8.84
N LYS A 653 -1.75 54.36 7.84
CA LYS A 653 -2.05 55.19 6.67
C LYS A 653 -3.37 55.92 6.84
N VAL A 654 -3.32 57.18 7.25
CA VAL A 654 -4.50 58.04 7.36
C VAL A 654 -5.00 58.43 5.95
N VAL A 655 -6.25 58.11 5.63
CA VAL A 655 -6.90 58.39 4.34
C VAL A 655 -8.05 59.39 4.42
N VAL A 656 -8.59 59.63 5.62
CA VAL A 656 -9.56 60.70 5.94
C VAL A 656 -9.08 61.43 7.19
N GLY A 657 -9.25 62.77 7.24
CA GLY A 657 -9.00 63.57 8.44
C GLY A 657 -7.55 64.02 8.66
N PRO A 658 -7.32 64.97 9.60
CA PRO A 658 -5.99 65.56 9.83
C PRO A 658 -5.06 64.76 10.75
N SER A 659 -5.57 63.82 11.55
CA SER A 659 -4.80 62.84 12.36
C SER A 659 -5.76 61.97 13.17
N ALA A 660 -5.62 60.64 13.14
CA ALA A 660 -6.31 59.73 14.05
C ALA A 660 -5.59 59.70 15.41
N ASN A 661 -6.33 59.77 16.52
CA ASN A 661 -5.78 59.59 17.87
C ASN A 661 -5.70 58.10 18.26
N ASN A 662 -6.28 57.23 17.43
CA ASN A 662 -6.41 55.81 17.63
C ASN A 662 -5.26 55.02 16.96
N THR A 663 -4.99 53.83 17.48
CA THR A 663 -4.00 52.91 16.88
C THR A 663 -4.56 51.50 16.85
N CYS A 664 -4.22 50.73 15.81
CA CYS A 664 -4.72 49.38 15.63
C CYS A 664 -3.61 48.42 15.19
N ILE A 665 -3.65 47.21 15.77
CA ILE A 665 -2.89 46.06 15.29
C ILE A 665 -3.84 44.93 14.89
N VAL A 666 -3.50 44.21 13.82
CA VAL A 666 -4.32 43.13 13.25
C VAL A 666 -3.56 41.81 13.12
N ALA A 667 -4.30 40.71 13.13
CA ALA A 667 -3.81 39.34 12.95
C ALA A 667 -4.79 38.53 12.09
N MET A 668 -4.25 37.58 11.31
CA MET A 668 -5.03 36.75 10.39
C MET A 668 -4.60 35.28 10.46
N LEU A 669 -5.58 34.38 10.43
CA LEU A 669 -5.40 32.92 10.38
C LEU A 669 -6.41 32.29 9.41
N TRP A 670 -6.18 31.06 8.93
CA TRP A 670 -7.14 30.35 8.10
C TRP A 670 -7.18 28.84 8.34
N ASP A 671 -8.33 28.22 8.08
CA ASP A 671 -8.47 26.78 7.85
C ASP A 671 -9.39 26.50 6.64
N ASP A 672 -9.70 25.23 6.37
CA ASP A 672 -10.54 24.83 5.23
C ASP A 672 -11.96 25.42 5.28
N ASN A 673 -12.42 25.89 6.44
CA ASN A 673 -13.79 26.35 6.65
C ASN A 673 -13.90 27.88 6.76
N TYR A 674 -12.93 28.54 7.42
CA TYR A 674 -13.01 29.96 7.74
C TYR A 674 -11.70 30.73 7.47
N LEU A 675 -11.86 32.00 7.11
CA LEU A 675 -10.87 33.05 7.32
C LEU A 675 -11.11 33.69 8.70
N TYR A 676 -10.09 33.74 9.54
CA TYR A 676 -10.14 34.30 10.89
C TYR A 676 -9.36 35.60 10.98
N LEU A 677 -9.95 36.60 11.64
CA LEU A 677 -9.40 37.94 11.78
C LEU A 677 -9.48 38.37 13.25
N ALA A 678 -8.42 38.97 13.76
CA ALA A 678 -8.41 39.62 15.06
C ALA A 678 -7.81 41.03 14.97
N ALA A 679 -8.36 41.95 15.77
CA ALA A 679 -7.83 43.30 15.87
C ALA A 679 -7.82 43.78 17.32
N ARG A 680 -6.86 44.64 17.65
CA ARG A 680 -6.85 45.40 18.91
C ARG A 680 -6.68 46.87 18.58
N VAL A 681 -7.61 47.68 19.08
CA VAL A 681 -7.68 49.11 18.86
C VAL A 681 -7.49 49.82 20.19
N TRP A 682 -6.55 50.76 20.24
CA TRP A 682 -6.41 51.71 21.34
C TRP A 682 -6.98 53.05 20.90
N ASP A 683 -7.91 53.54 21.69
CA ASP A 683 -8.50 54.87 21.58
C ASP A 683 -8.61 55.40 23.02
N PHE A 684 -8.07 56.59 23.23
CA PHE A 684 -7.93 57.22 24.54
C PHE A 684 -9.06 58.20 24.87
N GLU A 685 -9.96 58.52 23.92
CA GLU A 685 -11.04 59.48 24.10
C GLU A 685 -12.45 58.84 24.21
N GLN A 686 -12.64 57.56 23.86
CA GLN A 686 -13.70 56.56 24.17
C GLN A 686 -15.12 56.90 24.74
N TRP A 687 -15.53 58.12 25.07
CA TRP A 687 -16.69 58.31 25.96
C TRP A 687 -17.56 59.56 25.69
N VAL A 688 -17.74 59.96 24.43
CA VAL A 688 -18.82 60.92 24.10
C VAL A 688 -19.47 60.63 22.73
N GLY A 689 -20.57 59.87 22.69
CA GLY A 689 -21.55 59.97 21.60
C GLY A 689 -21.61 58.87 20.52
N ASN A 690 -20.89 57.75 20.64
CA ASN A 690 -20.79 56.70 19.60
C ASN A 690 -22.05 55.81 19.37
N SER A 691 -23.22 56.39 19.10
CA SER A 691 -24.39 55.66 18.58
C SER A 691 -25.38 56.59 17.87
N GLU A 692 -24.88 57.65 17.26
CA GLU A 692 -25.68 58.80 16.83
C GLU A 692 -25.93 58.79 15.32
N SER A 693 -25.05 58.14 14.54
CA SER A 693 -25.32 57.84 13.14
C SER A 693 -26.11 56.52 12.97
N PRO A 694 -27.08 56.46 12.02
CA PRO A 694 -27.67 55.19 11.61
C PRO A 694 -26.69 54.31 10.81
N TRP A 695 -25.51 54.83 10.46
CA TRP A 695 -24.51 54.17 9.64
C TRP A 695 -23.26 53.83 10.46
N PRO A 696 -22.92 52.54 10.62
CA PRO A 696 -21.88 52.12 11.55
C PRO A 696 -20.45 52.51 11.15
N TRP A 697 -20.21 53.01 9.93
CA TRP A 697 -18.91 53.53 9.46
C TRP A 697 -18.75 55.05 9.67
N GLU A 698 -19.79 55.71 10.21
CA GLU A 698 -19.72 57.13 10.59
C GLU A 698 -19.43 57.33 12.08
N ASP A 699 -19.55 56.28 12.90
CA ASP A 699 -19.14 56.23 14.30
C ASP A 699 -17.78 55.49 14.42
N ASP A 700 -17.22 55.37 15.64
CA ASP A 700 -16.05 54.51 15.90
C ASP A 700 -16.26 53.09 15.38
N ALA A 701 -15.45 52.63 14.43
CA ALA A 701 -15.67 51.34 13.78
C ALA A 701 -14.41 50.66 13.24
N LEU A 702 -14.50 49.34 13.10
CA LEU A 702 -13.56 48.54 12.32
C LEU A 702 -14.23 48.10 11.02
N GLU A 703 -13.60 48.43 9.90
CA GLU A 703 -13.94 47.94 8.56
C GLU A 703 -12.95 46.87 8.10
N VAL A 704 -13.45 45.81 7.48
CA VAL A 704 -12.66 44.75 6.83
C VAL A 704 -13.09 44.63 5.38
N PHE A 705 -12.13 44.74 4.46
CA PHE A 705 -12.33 44.58 3.02
C PHE A 705 -11.63 43.32 2.52
N ILE A 706 -12.31 42.52 1.72
CA ILE A 706 -11.80 41.25 1.19
C ILE A 706 -12.05 41.19 -0.32
N ASP A 707 -11.02 40.85 -1.08
CA ASP A 707 -11.06 40.44 -2.49
C ASP A 707 -10.61 38.97 -2.54
N GLY A 708 -11.57 38.07 -2.76
CA GLY A 708 -11.38 36.64 -2.51
C GLY A 708 -10.39 35.97 -3.46
N LEU A 709 -10.30 36.43 -4.70
CA LEU A 709 -9.38 35.86 -5.70
C LEU A 709 -8.22 36.81 -6.03
N ASN A 710 -8.14 37.95 -5.31
CA ASN A 710 -7.11 38.98 -5.42
C ASN A 710 -6.97 39.50 -6.85
N GLU A 711 -8.07 39.64 -7.58
CA GLU A 711 -8.03 40.13 -8.97
C GLU A 711 -7.75 41.62 -9.09
N LYS A 712 -7.84 42.37 -7.97
CA LYS A 712 -7.61 43.82 -7.92
C LYS A 712 -8.52 44.57 -8.89
N SER A 713 -9.77 44.15 -9.00
CA SER A 713 -10.76 44.83 -9.84
C SER A 713 -11.01 46.26 -9.35
N THR A 714 -11.33 47.18 -10.25
CA THR A 714 -11.71 48.55 -9.86
C THR A 714 -13.14 48.67 -9.33
N THR A 715 -13.90 47.57 -9.32
CA THR A 715 -15.29 47.48 -8.88
C THR A 715 -15.55 46.13 -8.21
N TYR A 716 -16.38 46.11 -7.16
CA TYR A 716 -16.78 44.89 -6.46
C TYR A 716 -17.45 43.86 -7.37
N ASP A 717 -17.10 42.59 -7.19
CA ASP A 717 -17.70 41.44 -7.83
C ASP A 717 -18.29 40.42 -6.83
N ALA A 718 -18.54 39.19 -7.29
CA ALA A 718 -19.20 38.16 -6.51
C ALA A 718 -18.36 37.65 -5.31
N ASN A 719 -17.05 37.83 -5.32
CA ASN A 719 -16.14 37.34 -4.28
C ASN A 719 -15.68 38.45 -3.30
N ASP A 720 -15.98 39.71 -3.60
CA ASP A 720 -15.57 40.86 -2.79
C ASP A 720 -16.54 41.12 -1.62
N ARG A 721 -16.01 41.44 -0.44
CA ARG A 721 -16.81 41.71 0.77
C ARG A 721 -16.31 42.94 1.52
N GLN A 722 -17.23 43.70 2.09
CA GLN A 722 -16.95 44.74 3.08
C GLN A 722 -17.77 44.46 4.34
N PHE A 723 -17.09 44.22 5.46
CA PHE A 723 -17.72 44.09 6.77
C PHE A 723 -17.42 45.29 7.63
N VAL A 724 -18.44 45.86 8.28
CA VAL A 724 -18.29 46.99 9.20
C VAL A 724 -18.89 46.65 10.55
N LYS A 725 -18.08 46.81 11.60
CA LYS A 725 -18.51 46.67 13.00
C LYS A 725 -18.24 47.96 13.75
N GLY A 726 -19.29 48.74 13.98
CA GLY A 726 -19.24 49.92 14.85
C GLY A 726 -19.19 49.56 16.33
N TYR A 727 -18.56 50.41 17.13
CA TYR A 727 -18.47 50.31 18.58
C TYR A 727 -19.87 50.20 19.19
N ASN A 728 -20.07 49.20 20.07
CA ASN A 728 -21.34 48.94 20.76
C ASN A 728 -22.58 48.71 19.86
N THR A 729 -22.40 48.48 18.56
CA THR A 729 -23.51 48.13 17.65
C THR A 729 -24.00 46.69 17.88
N THR A 730 -25.31 46.45 17.76
CA THR A 730 -25.91 45.13 18.00
C THR A 730 -25.75 44.16 16.81
N GLY A 731 -25.40 44.65 15.61
CA GLY A 731 -25.27 43.85 14.40
C GLY A 731 -23.92 44.03 13.70
N LEU A 732 -23.66 43.21 12.67
CA LEU A 732 -22.58 43.38 11.71
C LEU A 732 -23.19 43.93 10.42
N PHE A 733 -22.62 45.01 9.87
CA PHE A 733 -23.02 45.51 8.56
C PHE A 733 -22.17 44.87 7.47
N GLU A 734 -22.79 44.57 6.33
CA GLU A 734 -22.10 44.13 5.11
C GLU A 734 -22.79 44.79 3.90
N GLN A 735 -22.00 45.27 2.94
CA GLN A 735 -22.45 46.11 1.83
C GLN A 735 -23.56 45.48 0.97
N PHE A 736 -23.56 44.16 0.80
CA PHE A 736 -24.56 43.39 0.05
C PHE A 736 -25.54 42.61 0.97
N ASN A 737 -25.56 42.93 2.27
CA ASN A 737 -26.37 42.28 3.29
C ASN A 737 -26.15 40.76 3.40
N ASN A 738 -24.92 40.29 3.16
CA ASN A 738 -24.52 38.89 3.20
C ASN A 738 -23.68 38.56 4.45
N VAL A 739 -24.34 38.56 5.61
CA VAL A 739 -23.70 38.19 6.90
C VAL A 739 -23.90 36.71 7.27
N GLN A 740 -24.36 35.87 6.34
CA GLN A 740 -24.70 34.48 6.64
C GLN A 740 -23.46 33.67 7.04
N GLY A 741 -23.50 33.08 8.23
CA GLY A 741 -22.44 32.22 8.76
C GLY A 741 -21.21 32.96 9.29
N VAL A 742 -21.16 34.29 9.17
CA VAL A 742 -20.08 35.13 9.71
C VAL A 742 -20.27 35.25 11.22
N LEU A 743 -19.24 34.86 11.98
CA LEU A 743 -19.19 35.04 13.43
C LEU A 743 -18.36 36.29 13.73
N CYS A 744 -18.82 37.12 14.66
CA CYS A 744 -18.13 38.36 15.02
C CYS A 744 -18.48 38.73 16.47
N SER A 745 -17.45 39.03 17.28
CA SER A 745 -17.62 39.50 18.65
C SER A 745 -16.53 40.50 19.03
N TRP A 746 -16.76 41.25 20.12
CA TRP A 746 -15.85 42.28 20.60
C TRP A 746 -15.83 42.33 22.13
N ALA A 747 -14.73 42.83 22.71
CA ALA A 747 -14.60 43.04 24.16
C ALA A 747 -13.92 44.37 24.46
N THR A 748 -14.29 45.00 25.58
CA THR A 748 -13.69 46.24 26.07
C THR A 748 -12.68 45.99 27.19
N ALA A 749 -11.60 46.78 27.19
CA ALA A 749 -10.65 46.89 28.28
C ALA A 749 -10.32 48.38 28.50
N HIS A 750 -9.87 48.79 29.69
CA HIS A 750 -9.59 50.20 29.97
C HIS A 750 -8.65 50.83 28.91
N GLY A 751 -9.17 51.71 28.05
CA GLY A 751 -8.42 52.42 26.98
C GLY A 751 -8.16 51.61 25.70
N SER A 752 -8.85 50.48 25.48
CA SER A 752 -8.78 49.72 24.21
C SER A 752 -10.00 48.81 24.01
N TYR A 753 -10.23 48.36 22.78
CA TYR A 753 -11.17 47.27 22.49
C TYR A 753 -10.54 46.23 21.56
N THR A 754 -11.02 45.00 21.67
CA THR A 754 -10.58 43.86 20.84
C THR A 754 -11.73 43.33 20.01
N PHE A 755 -11.38 42.75 18.87
CA PHE A 755 -12.30 42.25 17.87
C PHE A 755 -11.86 40.88 17.38
N GLU A 756 -12.83 39.97 17.16
CA GLU A 756 -12.63 38.69 16.51
C GLU A 756 -13.72 38.44 15.47
N MET A 757 -13.33 37.91 14.31
CA MET A 757 -14.25 37.51 13.25
C MET A 757 -13.83 36.19 12.61
N ALA A 758 -14.81 35.35 12.29
CA ALA A 758 -14.65 34.18 11.44
C ALA A 758 -15.61 34.28 10.24
N VAL A 759 -15.05 34.35 9.03
CA VAL A 759 -15.77 34.46 7.77
C VAL A 759 -15.71 33.12 7.04
N PRO A 760 -16.84 32.43 6.79
CA PRO A 760 -16.82 31.20 6.01
C PRO A 760 -16.31 31.45 4.59
N TRP A 761 -15.49 30.56 4.04
CA TRP A 761 -15.08 30.67 2.62
C TRP A 761 -16.25 30.60 1.67
N THR A 762 -17.31 29.88 2.05
CA THR A 762 -18.58 29.85 1.31
C THR A 762 -19.31 31.20 1.31
N ASN A 763 -19.08 32.05 2.32
CA ASN A 763 -19.58 33.43 2.33
C ASN A 763 -18.79 34.29 1.34
N ILE A 764 -17.47 34.15 1.30
CA ILE A 764 -16.58 34.85 0.34
C ILE A 764 -16.82 34.34 -1.09
N GLY A 765 -17.23 33.07 -1.27
CA GLY A 765 -17.56 32.50 -2.57
C GLY A 765 -16.38 31.85 -3.29
N ILE A 766 -15.33 31.48 -2.54
CA ILE A 766 -14.13 30.81 -3.06
C ILE A 766 -13.86 29.52 -2.30
N THR A 767 -12.95 28.69 -2.81
CA THR A 767 -12.36 27.56 -2.07
C THR A 767 -10.92 27.91 -1.72
N PRO A 768 -10.52 27.91 -0.44
CA PRO A 768 -9.15 28.26 -0.05
C PRO A 768 -8.17 27.20 -0.53
N ALA A 769 -6.94 27.61 -0.81
CA ALA A 769 -5.84 26.70 -1.11
C ALA A 769 -4.54 27.26 -0.51
N GLU A 770 -3.65 26.36 -0.06
CA GLU A 770 -2.30 26.76 0.32
C GLU A 770 -1.61 27.47 -0.85
N ASP A 771 -0.91 28.55 -0.51
CA ASP A 771 -0.25 29.51 -1.38
C ASP A 771 -1.16 30.37 -2.27
N ALA A 772 -2.49 30.29 -2.11
CA ALA A 772 -3.42 31.23 -2.75
C ALA A 772 -3.26 32.65 -2.17
N ALA A 773 -3.37 33.66 -3.04
CA ALA A 773 -3.39 35.05 -2.62
C ALA A 773 -4.83 35.56 -2.51
N ILE A 774 -5.11 36.31 -1.45
CA ILE A 774 -6.33 37.08 -1.28
C ILE A 774 -5.99 38.56 -1.17
N GLY A 775 -6.88 39.43 -1.64
CA GLY A 775 -6.82 40.86 -1.37
C GLY A 775 -7.46 41.14 -0.02
N ILE A 776 -6.81 41.94 0.83
CA ILE A 776 -7.39 42.35 2.11
C ILE A 776 -6.97 43.76 2.48
N ASP A 777 -7.86 44.47 3.16
CA ASP A 777 -7.52 45.71 3.85
C ASP A 777 -8.35 45.91 5.11
N PHE A 778 -7.86 46.73 6.03
CA PHE A 778 -8.53 47.09 7.27
C PHE A 778 -8.65 48.61 7.37
N ALA A 779 -9.78 49.12 7.86
CA ALA A 779 -9.93 50.53 8.24
C ALA A 779 -10.38 50.68 9.68
N ILE A 780 -9.87 51.70 10.35
CA ILE A 780 -10.39 52.20 11.61
C ILE A 780 -11.00 53.56 11.37
N ASP A 781 -12.27 53.66 11.73
CA ASP A 781 -13.05 54.88 11.73
C ASP A 781 -13.05 55.49 13.12
N ASP A 782 -12.86 56.81 13.18
CA ASP A 782 -12.69 57.59 14.40
C ASP A 782 -13.80 58.67 14.46
N ASP A 783 -14.63 58.62 15.51
CA ASP A 783 -15.63 59.65 15.85
C ASP A 783 -15.62 59.99 17.36
N ASP A 784 -14.86 61.03 17.71
CA ASP A 784 -14.69 61.52 19.08
C ASP A 784 -15.74 62.57 19.49
N ASN A 785 -16.45 63.18 18.53
CA ASN A 785 -17.32 64.33 18.78
C ASN A 785 -18.83 64.06 18.71
N GLY A 786 -19.24 62.83 18.40
CA GLY A 786 -20.65 62.42 18.23
C GLY A 786 -21.26 62.98 16.94
N GLY A 787 -20.48 62.97 15.86
CA GLY A 787 -20.80 63.63 14.61
C GLY A 787 -20.84 62.65 13.43
N THR A 788 -19.94 62.85 12.48
CA THR A 788 -19.64 61.89 11.42
C THR A 788 -18.14 61.71 11.43
N ARG A 789 -17.66 60.49 11.17
CA ARG A 789 -16.25 60.10 11.03
C ARG A 789 -15.30 61.26 10.72
N GLU A 790 -14.46 61.61 11.69
CA GLU A 790 -13.48 62.67 11.54
C GLU A 790 -12.22 62.19 10.86
N SER A 791 -11.82 60.95 11.14
CA SER A 791 -10.64 60.33 10.56
C SER A 791 -10.84 58.86 10.20
N GLN A 792 -10.06 58.40 9.23
CA GLN A 792 -9.98 56.99 8.86
C GLN A 792 -8.54 56.61 8.61
N THR A 793 -8.08 55.55 9.27
CA THR A 793 -6.75 54.97 9.08
C THR A 793 -6.87 53.58 8.48
N VAL A 794 -6.19 53.33 7.36
CA VAL A 794 -6.16 52.02 6.68
C VAL A 794 -4.80 51.33 6.79
N TRP A 795 -4.76 50.04 6.46
CA TRP A 795 -3.51 49.29 6.41
C TRP A 795 -2.75 49.55 5.10
N ALA A 796 -3.33 49.22 3.95
CA ALA A 796 -2.66 49.34 2.65
C ALA A 796 -3.37 50.25 1.64
N GLY A 797 -4.70 50.24 1.63
CA GLY A 797 -5.54 50.78 0.56
C GLY A 797 -5.86 52.26 0.66
N ALA A 798 -7.04 52.67 0.22
CA ALA A 798 -7.39 54.06 -0.01
C ALA A 798 -8.81 54.41 0.48
N ILE A 799 -9.15 55.70 0.43
CA ILE A 799 -10.45 56.24 0.88
C ILE A 799 -11.67 55.60 0.16
N ASP A 800 -11.47 55.06 -1.04
CA ASP A 800 -12.50 54.46 -1.89
C ASP A 800 -12.56 52.93 -1.81
N ASN A 801 -11.98 52.30 -0.77
CA ASN A 801 -12.02 50.85 -0.55
C ASN A 801 -13.43 50.26 -0.53
N TRP A 802 -14.44 51.03 -0.12
CA TRP A 802 -15.85 50.62 -0.14
C TRP A 802 -16.42 50.41 -1.56
N ALA A 803 -15.68 50.81 -2.61
CA ALA A 803 -16.08 50.64 -4.01
C ALA A 803 -15.00 50.04 -4.91
N ASN A 804 -13.73 50.05 -4.49
CA ASN A 804 -12.59 49.79 -5.36
C ASN A 804 -11.59 48.77 -4.76
N PRO A 805 -11.77 47.47 -5.05
CA PRO A 805 -10.88 46.39 -4.59
C PRO A 805 -9.42 46.48 -5.06
N SER A 806 -9.15 47.22 -6.14
CA SER A 806 -7.79 47.41 -6.66
C SER A 806 -6.84 48.08 -5.67
N ASN A 807 -7.40 48.76 -4.67
CA ASN A 807 -6.65 49.40 -3.60
C ASN A 807 -6.23 48.44 -2.47
N PHE A 808 -6.84 47.25 -2.36
CA PHE A 808 -6.59 46.38 -1.20
C PHE A 808 -5.14 45.91 -1.17
N GLY A 809 -4.61 45.61 0.02
CA GLY A 809 -3.34 44.89 0.16
C GLY A 809 -3.47 43.44 -0.32
N SER A 810 -2.36 42.69 -0.38
CA SER A 810 -2.38 41.26 -0.76
C SER A 810 -1.72 40.41 0.31
N VAL A 811 -2.35 39.29 0.65
CA VAL A 811 -1.90 38.32 1.66
C VAL A 811 -1.94 36.91 1.05
N ILE A 812 -0.95 36.07 1.40
CA ILE A 812 -0.87 34.68 0.95
C ILE A 812 -1.31 33.73 2.07
N LEU A 813 -2.18 32.77 1.76
CA LEU A 813 -2.57 31.66 2.63
C LEU A 813 -1.42 30.64 2.70
N ARG A 814 -0.82 30.38 3.86
CA ARG A 814 0.26 29.38 4.02
C ARG A 814 -0.18 28.21 4.89
N GLY A 815 0.23 26.99 4.54
CA GLY A 815 -0.10 25.75 5.27
C GLY A 815 0.79 25.47 6.48
N SER A 816 1.75 26.34 6.79
CA SER A 816 2.62 26.20 7.96
C SER A 816 1.83 26.50 9.25
N ILE A 817 1.70 25.50 10.14
CA ILE A 817 1.10 25.66 11.48
C ILE A 817 2.01 26.57 12.32
N VAL A 818 1.42 27.55 13.03
CA VAL A 818 2.15 28.36 14.01
C VAL A 818 2.58 27.47 15.19
N PRO A 819 3.88 27.26 15.47
CA PRO A 819 4.32 26.52 16.64
C PRO A 819 3.83 27.20 17.93
N ALA A 820 3.36 26.43 18.90
CA ALA A 820 2.92 26.95 20.22
C ALA A 820 4.08 27.52 21.08
N ASP A 821 5.32 27.41 20.60
CA ASP A 821 6.56 27.80 21.25
C ASP A 821 7.20 28.96 20.48
N GLU A 822 6.81 30.17 20.86
CA GLU A 822 7.67 31.35 20.92
C GLU A 822 6.80 32.47 21.51
N THR A 823 7.03 32.80 22.77
CA THR A 823 6.38 33.95 23.42
C THR A 823 6.81 35.23 22.72
N MET A 824 5.85 36.02 22.21
CA MET A 824 6.11 37.44 21.96
C MET A 824 5.97 38.22 23.28
N PRO A 825 6.71 39.34 23.43
CA PRO A 825 6.80 40.07 24.67
C PRO A 825 5.44 40.64 25.05
N ILE A 826 5.08 40.50 26.33
CA ILE A 826 4.28 41.54 26.97
C ILE A 826 5.10 42.82 26.79
N ALA A 827 4.53 43.84 26.14
CA ALA A 827 5.03 45.20 26.28
C ALA A 827 4.90 45.56 27.76
N ASP A 828 6.02 45.37 28.47
CA ASP A 828 6.14 45.57 29.90
C ASP A 828 6.01 47.05 30.22
N GLU A 829 4.95 47.44 30.91
CA GLU A 829 5.12 48.43 31.97
C GLU A 829 5.41 47.67 33.27
N GLY A 830 6.71 47.48 33.58
CA GLY A 830 7.12 47.35 34.98
C GLY A 830 8.19 46.34 35.41
N ALA A 831 9.34 46.30 34.73
CA ALA A 831 10.68 46.13 35.29
C ALA A 831 11.13 44.73 35.79
N SER A 832 12.02 44.15 34.99
CA SER A 832 13.03 43.11 35.25
C SER A 832 13.67 43.12 36.65
N ILE A 833 13.74 41.96 37.36
CA ILE A 833 14.97 41.42 38.02
C ILE A 833 14.90 39.88 38.09
N VAL A 834 15.95 39.25 37.58
CA VAL A 834 16.35 37.83 37.61
C VAL A 834 16.16 37.16 38.98
N LEU A 835 15.74 35.88 39.05
CA LEU A 835 16.26 34.93 40.04
C LEU A 835 16.02 33.44 39.67
N SER A 836 17.05 32.67 39.95
CA SER A 836 17.31 31.27 39.64
C SER A 836 16.52 30.24 40.45
N ALA A 837 16.38 29.05 39.85
CA ALA A 837 16.13 27.74 40.45
C ALA A 837 16.37 27.60 41.96
N ALA A 838 15.33 27.83 42.77
CA ALA A 838 15.20 27.27 44.12
C ALA A 838 13.77 27.50 44.66
N GLN A 839 12.90 26.50 44.57
CA GLN A 839 11.87 26.12 45.58
C GLN A 839 10.86 25.11 45.00
N HIS A 840 11.29 23.84 44.85
CA HIS A 840 10.37 22.72 44.97
C HIS A 840 10.17 22.43 46.46
N ALA A 841 8.96 22.66 46.98
CA ALA A 841 8.51 22.10 48.25
C ALA A 841 7.07 21.58 48.07
N ALA A 842 6.93 20.26 48.13
CA ALA A 842 5.72 19.51 47.88
C ALA A 842 4.53 19.97 48.75
N ALA A 843 3.48 20.49 48.13
CA ALA A 843 2.17 20.59 48.76
C ALA A 843 1.58 19.18 48.92
N SER A 844 1.30 18.75 50.15
CA SER A 844 0.62 17.46 50.40
C SER A 844 -0.88 17.68 50.44
N PHE A 845 -1.60 16.99 49.55
CA PHE A 845 -3.06 17.01 49.50
C PHE A 845 -3.61 15.57 49.42
N SER A 846 -4.76 15.32 50.06
CA SER A 846 -5.37 13.99 50.13
C SER A 846 -6.88 14.04 50.36
N PHE A 847 -7.59 13.04 49.83
CA PHE A 847 -9.01 12.80 50.10
C PHE A 847 -9.21 11.59 51.03
N TYR A 848 -10.04 11.72 52.07
CA TYR A 848 -10.36 10.61 52.99
C TYR A 848 -11.80 10.66 53.55
N PRO A 849 -12.54 9.53 53.60
CA PRO A 849 -12.16 8.21 53.09
C PRO A 849 -12.10 8.20 51.56
N ASN A 850 -11.25 7.36 51.00
CA ASN A 850 -11.22 7.10 49.56
C ASN A 850 -10.98 5.59 49.41
N PRO A 851 -12.01 4.78 49.06
CA PRO A 851 -13.28 5.21 48.45
C PRO A 851 -14.28 5.89 49.41
N ALA A 852 -15.07 6.85 48.91
CA ALA A 852 -16.13 7.58 49.63
C ALA A 852 -17.51 7.28 49.02
N SER A 853 -18.58 7.32 49.82
CA SER A 853 -19.94 7.02 49.34
C SER A 853 -20.85 8.24 49.21
N SER A 854 -20.82 9.16 50.18
CA SER A 854 -21.65 10.36 50.15
C SER A 854 -20.90 11.64 50.51
N THR A 855 -19.85 11.56 51.30
CA THR A 855 -19.00 12.71 51.64
C THR A 855 -17.52 12.31 51.66
N VAL A 856 -16.65 13.25 51.34
CA VAL A 856 -15.19 13.07 51.38
C VAL A 856 -14.52 14.28 52.01
N ASN A 857 -13.50 14.07 52.83
CA ASN A 857 -12.72 15.17 53.40
C ASN A 857 -11.51 15.47 52.51
N LEU A 858 -11.39 16.72 52.08
CA LEU A 858 -10.20 17.28 51.44
C LEU A 858 -9.25 17.81 52.51
N ASN A 859 -8.06 17.23 52.62
CA ASN A 859 -6.97 17.75 53.44
C ASN A 859 -5.92 18.40 52.54
N LEU A 860 -5.64 19.68 52.75
CA LEU A 860 -4.68 20.50 52.02
C LEU A 860 -3.66 21.10 52.99
N LYS A 861 -2.38 20.73 52.86
CA LYS A 861 -1.28 21.30 53.65
C LYS A 861 -0.32 22.05 52.76
N ASN A 862 -0.50 23.37 52.69
CA ASN A 862 0.39 24.30 51.99
C ASN A 862 0.18 25.73 52.50
N ASN A 863 1.10 26.64 52.18
CA ASN A 863 1.00 28.03 52.64
C ASN A 863 0.09 28.92 51.77
N PHE A 864 -0.62 28.37 50.78
CA PHE A 864 -1.54 29.12 49.93
C PHE A 864 -2.75 29.61 50.74
N ALA A 865 -3.09 30.90 50.64
CA ALA A 865 -4.27 31.50 51.25
C ALA A 865 -5.08 32.22 50.17
N GLY A 866 -6.37 31.88 50.06
CA GLY A 866 -7.24 32.37 49.00
C GLY A 866 -8.23 31.32 48.51
N TRP A 867 -8.90 31.61 47.40
CA TRP A 867 -9.89 30.71 46.81
C TRP A 867 -9.23 29.52 46.14
N VAL A 868 -9.69 28.32 46.52
CA VAL A 868 -9.29 27.02 45.97
C VAL A 868 -10.46 26.47 45.18
N ASN A 869 -10.29 26.22 43.89
CA ASN A 869 -11.33 25.58 43.08
C ASN A 869 -11.13 24.06 43.07
N VAL A 870 -12.14 23.30 43.46
CA VAL A 870 -12.15 21.83 43.49
C VAL A 870 -13.10 21.34 42.40
N SER A 871 -12.56 20.70 41.37
CA SER A 871 -13.31 20.22 40.20
C SER A 871 -13.20 18.71 40.07
N PHE A 872 -14.34 18.02 39.97
CA PHE A 872 -14.44 16.57 39.82
C PHE A 872 -14.71 16.24 38.36
N TYR A 873 -13.82 15.49 37.74
CA TYR A 873 -13.95 15.00 36.37
C TYR A 873 -14.18 13.49 36.38
N ASP A 874 -15.05 12.98 35.52
CA ASP A 874 -15.12 11.53 35.29
C ASP A 874 -13.89 11.03 34.53
N MET A 875 -13.79 9.72 34.31
CA MET A 875 -12.64 9.13 33.61
C MET A 875 -12.51 9.54 32.13
N TYR A 876 -13.55 10.16 31.55
CA TYR A 876 -13.54 10.68 30.19
C TYR A 876 -13.20 12.18 30.13
N GLY A 877 -12.80 12.77 31.27
CA GLY A 877 -12.41 14.18 31.36
C GLY A 877 -13.59 15.15 31.41
N LYS A 878 -14.83 14.66 31.57
CA LYS A 878 -16.01 15.52 31.67
C LYS A 878 -16.15 16.08 33.08
N LEU A 879 -16.28 17.40 33.20
CA LEU A 879 -16.54 18.05 34.48
C LEU A 879 -17.91 17.64 35.02
N CYS A 880 -17.92 16.99 36.19
CA CYS A 880 -19.11 16.44 36.84
C CYS A 880 -19.61 17.32 37.99
N ASP A 881 -18.71 17.94 38.75
CA ASP A 881 -19.04 18.93 39.79
C ASP A 881 -17.84 19.87 39.98
N SER A 882 -18.07 21.10 40.44
CA SER A 882 -16.99 22.04 40.80
C SER A 882 -17.41 22.98 41.92
N ARG A 883 -16.49 23.27 42.84
CA ARG A 883 -16.75 24.10 44.02
C ARG A 883 -15.57 24.98 44.37
N GLN A 884 -15.86 26.21 44.78
CA GLN A 884 -14.85 27.13 45.28
C GLN A 884 -14.84 27.13 46.81
N LEU A 885 -13.68 26.88 47.41
CA LEU A 885 -13.47 26.85 48.85
C LEU A 885 -12.48 27.95 49.25
N ASN A 886 -12.80 28.75 50.25
CA ASN A 886 -11.87 29.76 50.74
C ASN A 886 -10.92 29.15 51.77
N LYS A 887 -9.65 29.00 51.42
CA LYS A 887 -8.60 28.50 52.30
C LYS A 887 -7.95 29.67 53.04
N SER A 888 -8.21 29.75 54.35
CA SER A 888 -7.68 30.83 55.20
C SER A 888 -6.49 30.42 56.08
N GLN A 889 -6.16 29.12 56.16
CA GLN A 889 -5.10 28.61 57.04
C GLN A 889 -4.22 27.58 56.33
N PRO A 890 -2.93 27.43 56.70
CA PRO A 890 -1.99 26.53 56.02
C PRO A 890 -2.39 25.04 56.02
N ASN A 891 -2.96 24.56 57.12
CA ASN A 891 -3.60 23.25 57.20
C ASN A 891 -5.11 23.45 57.05
N PHE A 892 -5.67 23.00 55.94
CA PHE A 892 -7.07 23.19 55.61
C PHE A 892 -7.74 21.85 55.36
N THR A 893 -8.75 21.54 56.19
CA THR A 893 -9.59 20.36 56.05
C THR A 893 -11.01 20.80 55.79
N HIS A 894 -11.61 20.33 54.70
CA HIS A 894 -12.99 20.65 54.34
C HIS A 894 -13.74 19.41 53.86
N GLN A 895 -14.94 19.19 54.37
CA GLN A 895 -15.79 18.07 53.96
C GLN A 895 -16.61 18.48 52.74
N ILE A 896 -16.57 17.67 51.69
CA ILE A 896 -17.29 17.88 50.44
C ILE A 896 -18.38 16.81 50.34
N ASP A 897 -19.62 17.26 50.14
CA ASP A 897 -20.74 16.38 49.82
C ASP A 897 -20.65 15.97 48.35
N ILE A 898 -20.51 14.67 48.10
CA ILE A 898 -20.36 14.07 46.77
C ILE A 898 -21.53 13.12 46.46
N SER A 899 -22.60 13.16 47.24
CA SER A 899 -23.76 12.27 47.07
C SER A 899 -24.47 12.40 45.71
N ALA A 900 -24.25 13.51 45.00
CA ALA A 900 -24.75 13.73 43.64
C ALA A 900 -23.88 13.08 42.55
N LEU A 901 -22.64 12.67 42.87
CA LEU A 901 -21.77 11.95 41.93
C LEU A 901 -22.20 10.48 41.86
N LYS A 902 -22.18 9.91 40.66
CA LYS A 902 -22.50 8.48 40.46
C LYS A 902 -21.36 7.60 40.97
N THR A 903 -21.65 6.36 41.30
CA THR A 903 -20.62 5.36 41.62
C THR A 903 -19.62 5.26 40.46
N GLY A 904 -18.32 5.42 40.75
CA GLY A 904 -17.28 5.46 39.72
C GLY A 904 -15.95 6.05 40.20
N LEU A 905 -14.95 6.05 39.32
CA LEU A 905 -13.65 6.68 39.57
C LEU A 905 -13.61 8.07 38.94
N TYR A 906 -13.21 9.06 39.73
CA TYR A 906 -13.14 10.46 39.33
C TYR A 906 -11.70 10.99 39.47
N VAL A 907 -11.33 11.92 38.61
CA VAL A 907 -10.11 12.73 38.76
C VAL A 907 -10.50 14.07 39.32
N VAL A 908 -9.97 14.42 40.49
CA VAL A 908 -10.28 15.68 41.18
C VAL A 908 -9.11 16.64 41.00
N LYS A 909 -9.36 17.79 40.36
CA LYS A 909 -8.41 18.88 40.17
C LYS A 909 -8.64 19.96 41.20
N LEU A 910 -7.56 20.41 41.83
CA LEU A 910 -7.52 21.51 42.78
C LEU A 910 -6.71 22.65 42.18
N THR A 911 -7.33 23.80 42.00
CA THR A 911 -6.68 25.00 41.44
C THR A 911 -6.56 26.07 42.51
N MET A 912 -5.34 26.57 42.72
CA MET A 912 -4.95 27.55 43.73
C MET A 912 -4.15 28.66 43.03
N GLY A 913 -4.82 29.76 42.67
CA GLY A 913 -4.22 30.76 41.76
C GLY A 913 -3.86 30.15 40.41
N ASN A 914 -2.62 30.32 39.96
CA ASN A 914 -2.14 29.75 38.70
C ASN A 914 -1.60 28.31 38.83
N GLN A 915 -1.71 27.68 40.00
CA GLN A 915 -1.22 26.32 40.22
C GLN A 915 -2.38 25.31 40.32
N GLY A 916 -2.21 24.15 39.67
CA GLY A 916 -3.19 23.06 39.67
C GLY A 916 -2.58 21.72 40.06
N VAL A 917 -3.27 20.95 40.92
CA VAL A 917 -2.88 19.59 41.30
C VAL A 917 -4.06 18.62 41.15
N MET A 918 -3.81 17.35 40.83
CA MET A 918 -4.87 16.36 40.55
C MET A 918 -4.72 15.05 41.33
N GLN A 919 -5.82 14.48 41.80
CA GLN A 919 -5.83 13.19 42.49
C GLN A 919 -7.10 12.39 42.22
N LYS A 920 -6.99 11.06 42.22
CA LYS A 920 -8.13 10.15 42.00
C LYS A 920 -9.01 10.04 43.24
N LEU A 921 -10.32 10.05 43.06
CA LEU A 921 -11.34 9.79 44.07
C LEU A 921 -12.28 8.70 43.57
N MET A 922 -12.46 7.64 44.35
CA MET A 922 -13.42 6.58 44.05
C MET A 922 -14.71 6.83 44.83
N VAL A 923 -15.82 6.93 44.11
CA VAL A 923 -17.17 7.10 44.66
C VAL A 923 -17.89 5.75 44.62
N ARG A 924 -18.42 5.29 45.77
CA ARG A 924 -19.09 4.00 45.94
C ARG A 924 -20.59 4.12 46.04
#